data_AF-A0A420IFR5-F1
#
_entry.id   AF-A0A420IFR5-F1
#
_cell.length_a   1.000
_cell.length_b   1.000
_cell.length_c   1.000
_cell.angle_alpha   90.00
_cell.angle_beta   90.00
_cell.angle_gamma   90.00
#
_symmetry.space_group_name_H-M   'P 1'
#
loop_
_entity.id
_entity.type
_entity.pdbx_description
1 polymer ?
#
loop_
_entity_poly.entity_id
_entity_poly.type
_entity_poly.pdbx_seq_one_letter_code
_entity_poly.pdbx_strand_id
1 'polypeptide(L)'
;MTTTMVNTFPLDTEVNSVRDLCDGTILSKMIGIISPDYAVHDLVPNPGSAKWLNNKKSLEAVYRSLLRYIGDKCPNLDSIVHESKVDLNAIAEQKDEQETIKLLTIFLLAVMEGPSNRDYINLITTKLDISAQEEIKKVILEANSLSLTSVKFNKLSAKEYPSTSSQHLDLSTEEKYAALLTENENLKRKYADFMTRFERLTRSHEELIQHSNHLDVRLDHVTDYNGYDRSDLKKTHDKHIEELEDIIASQEQELEVGRVLQERQNREIASLRPAVARLTEYQDELKEVKMENLNLVKKANMVDHYLKKLENHTLLQRENSELREKIDLLDENQKDYDKVHEENLRYKKTAAEYGSRFQQQELHIVELSTQKNALKQEVQILNEKIFELNERQQHDEKFINDLQEQMRTSAQICPDSPTISKRGLSLEDELKQVEEMPNDTLDISTSKNETKIKQQSIANVQLAQLNIDLAESERAKKQLEKLYRELLEKYTTEQQSNSLLRISPSEKNESLEHLRKLYLETSQELTVTKAALARIQSESLVVDDELLENNELAAAAVSSKSPLAFKDLSLTNDLAEVSEEHRLYHRPSETLKELTAQDIKQKNKLSQENSPNEEKASLKYESLQVKLESMLRNLMRENALIATAWFDLTNRLQSNHVVIQRRHDMPRSWLSNQRHIVTS
;
A
#
# COMPACT_ATOMS: atom_id res chain seq x y z
N MET A 1 2.51 41.58 -40.47
CA MET A 1 3.32 42.81 -40.60
C MET A 1 4.79 42.74 -40.17
N THR A 2 5.10 42.89 -38.87
CA THR A 2 6.38 43.47 -38.43
C THR A 2 7.56 42.51 -38.37
N THR A 3 7.41 41.34 -37.76
CA THR A 3 8.46 40.29 -37.73
C THR A 3 8.81 39.81 -39.14
N THR A 4 7.79 39.60 -39.99
CA THR A 4 7.93 39.27 -41.41
C THR A 4 8.72 40.31 -42.21
N MET A 5 8.68 41.60 -41.83
CA MET A 5 9.50 42.64 -42.44
C MET A 5 10.96 42.55 -42.00
N VAL A 6 11.23 42.30 -40.71
CA VAL A 6 12.59 42.12 -40.17
C VAL A 6 13.30 40.95 -40.85
N ASN A 7 12.59 39.82 -41.06
CA ASN A 7 13.14 38.63 -41.71
C ASN A 7 13.44 38.81 -43.22
N THR A 8 13.15 39.96 -43.84
CA THR A 8 13.62 40.25 -45.21
C THR A 8 15.11 40.58 -45.27
N PHE A 9 15.66 41.16 -44.19
CA PHE A 9 17.08 41.49 -44.04
C PHE A 9 17.94 40.21 -43.89
N PRO A 10 19.18 40.20 -44.39
CA PRO A 10 20.11 39.09 -44.19
C PRO A 10 20.62 39.06 -42.74
N LEU A 11 19.90 38.34 -41.87
CA LEU A 11 20.19 38.21 -40.44
C LEU A 11 20.51 36.74 -40.09
N ASP A 12 21.46 36.51 -39.19
CA ASP A 12 21.85 35.16 -38.74
C ASP A 12 20.81 34.47 -37.82
N THR A 13 19.61 35.04 -37.69
CA THR A 13 18.60 34.62 -36.69
C THR A 13 17.21 35.06 -37.16
N GLU A 14 16.29 34.11 -37.28
CA GLU A 14 14.91 34.37 -37.69
C GLU A 14 14.06 34.88 -36.52
N VAL A 15 13.42 36.03 -36.69
CA VAL A 15 12.56 36.68 -35.68
C VAL A 15 11.17 36.08 -35.77
N ASN A 16 10.74 35.39 -34.70
CA ASN A 16 9.44 34.73 -34.65
C ASN A 16 8.41 35.56 -33.84
N SER A 17 8.86 36.34 -32.86
CA SER A 17 8.04 37.25 -32.07
C SER A 17 8.58 38.68 -32.06
N VAL A 18 7.70 39.66 -31.93
CA VAL A 18 8.07 41.06 -31.68
C VAL A 18 8.92 41.17 -30.40
N ARG A 19 8.71 40.27 -29.43
CA ARG A 19 9.40 40.19 -28.13
C ARG A 19 10.89 39.79 -28.23
N ASP A 20 11.32 39.28 -29.39
CA ASP A 20 12.71 38.92 -29.69
C ASP A 20 13.54 40.16 -30.07
N LEU A 21 12.88 41.27 -30.44
CA LEU A 21 13.52 42.55 -30.80
C LEU A 21 13.85 43.42 -29.58
N CYS A 22 13.21 43.17 -28.43
CA CYS A 22 13.35 43.95 -27.19
C CYS A 22 14.76 43.90 -26.56
N ASP A 23 15.64 43.03 -27.04
CA ASP A 23 17.03 42.94 -26.59
C ASP A 23 17.98 43.88 -27.40
N GLY A 24 17.47 44.54 -28.44
CA GLY A 24 18.16 45.58 -29.24
C GLY A 24 19.26 45.06 -30.19
N THR A 25 19.77 43.86 -29.98
CA THR A 25 20.86 43.22 -30.75
C THR A 25 20.53 43.08 -32.23
N ILE A 26 19.29 42.68 -32.56
CA ILE A 26 18.83 42.49 -33.94
C ILE A 26 18.68 43.84 -34.66
N LEU A 27 18.11 44.84 -33.98
CA LEU A 27 17.97 46.21 -34.51
C LEU A 27 19.35 46.86 -34.78
N SER A 28 20.37 46.54 -33.96
CA SER A 28 21.75 46.96 -34.22
C SER A 28 22.34 46.33 -35.49
N LYS A 29 22.13 45.02 -35.71
CA LYS A 29 22.53 44.37 -36.97
C LYS A 29 21.83 45.01 -38.17
N MET A 30 20.53 45.29 -38.05
CA MET A 30 19.76 45.95 -39.11
C MET A 30 20.34 47.32 -39.47
N ILE A 31 20.64 48.20 -38.51
CA ILE A 31 21.14 49.55 -38.84
C ILE A 31 22.54 49.49 -39.47
N GLY A 32 23.40 48.56 -39.03
CA GLY A 32 24.70 48.32 -39.68
C GLY A 32 24.60 47.77 -41.11
N ILE A 33 23.54 47.02 -41.45
CA ILE A 33 23.24 46.58 -42.82
C ILE A 33 22.76 47.75 -43.69
N ILE A 34 21.99 48.69 -43.11
CA ILE A 34 21.45 49.85 -43.83
C ILE A 34 22.53 50.91 -44.09
N SER A 35 23.42 51.15 -43.13
CA SER A 35 24.56 52.07 -43.25
C SER A 35 25.66 51.70 -42.25
N PRO A 36 26.81 51.18 -42.70
CA PRO A 36 27.87 50.70 -41.81
C PRO A 36 28.46 51.82 -40.93
N ASP A 37 28.46 53.07 -41.42
CA ASP A 37 28.92 54.26 -40.69
C ASP A 37 28.14 54.53 -39.37
N TYR A 38 26.97 53.92 -39.19
CA TYR A 38 26.08 54.09 -38.03
C TYR A 38 25.87 52.78 -37.23
N ALA A 39 26.68 51.75 -37.48
CA ALA A 39 26.62 50.47 -36.79
C ALA A 39 27.01 50.56 -35.30
N VAL A 40 26.26 49.90 -34.42
CA VAL A 40 26.51 49.90 -32.96
C VAL A 40 27.19 48.59 -32.55
N HIS A 41 28.52 48.63 -32.44
CA HIS A 41 29.34 47.44 -32.17
C HIS A 41 29.45 47.07 -30.68
N ASP A 42 29.42 48.03 -29.76
CA ASP A 42 29.66 47.83 -28.31
C ASP A 42 28.40 47.35 -27.55
N LEU A 43 27.78 46.26 -28.00
CA LEU A 43 26.69 45.60 -27.29
C LEU A 43 27.22 44.50 -26.36
N VAL A 44 27.11 44.70 -25.05
CA VAL A 44 27.63 43.78 -24.03
C VAL A 44 26.58 42.73 -23.63
N PRO A 45 26.72 41.43 -23.99
CA PRO A 45 25.78 40.38 -23.59
C PRO A 45 26.12 39.87 -22.19
N ASN A 46 25.49 40.42 -21.15
CA ASN A 46 25.74 40.03 -19.75
C ASN A 46 24.51 39.33 -19.13
N PRO A 47 24.55 38.01 -18.86
CA PRO A 47 23.37 37.19 -18.56
C PRO A 47 22.83 37.29 -17.11
N GLY A 48 23.41 38.14 -16.26
CA GLY A 48 23.01 38.33 -14.86
C GLY A 48 21.66 39.05 -14.65
N SER A 49 21.32 39.35 -13.40
CA SER A 49 20.00 39.91 -12.99
C SER A 49 19.62 41.28 -13.58
N ALA A 50 20.53 41.94 -14.29
CA ALA A 50 20.34 43.27 -14.88
C ALA A 50 19.95 43.24 -16.38
N LYS A 51 19.31 42.15 -16.86
CA LYS A 51 19.00 41.95 -18.30
C LYS A 51 18.28 43.15 -18.92
N TRP A 52 17.18 43.60 -18.32
CA TRP A 52 16.38 44.72 -18.83
C TRP A 52 17.16 46.05 -18.87
N LEU A 53 18.06 46.28 -17.91
CA LEU A 53 18.95 47.46 -17.89
C LEU A 53 19.99 47.43 -19.01
N ASN A 54 20.48 46.24 -19.39
CA ASN A 54 21.39 46.08 -20.51
C ASN A 54 20.64 46.18 -21.85
N ASN A 55 19.45 45.61 -21.95
CA ASN A 55 18.53 45.77 -23.09
C ASN A 55 18.14 47.23 -23.30
N LYS A 56 17.86 47.98 -22.22
CA LYS A 56 17.61 49.42 -22.30
C LYS A 56 18.82 50.17 -22.86
N LYS A 57 20.05 49.82 -22.44
CA LYS A 57 21.28 50.42 -22.96
C LYS A 57 21.53 50.08 -24.44
N SER A 58 21.26 48.84 -24.89
CA SER A 58 21.38 48.48 -26.30
C SER A 58 20.35 49.22 -27.16
N LEU A 59 19.09 49.28 -26.71
CA LEU A 59 18.02 50.04 -27.36
C LEU A 59 18.30 51.55 -27.39
N GLU A 60 18.80 52.14 -26.30
CA GLU A 60 19.21 53.56 -26.29
C GLU A 60 20.36 53.84 -27.26
N ALA A 61 21.34 52.94 -27.37
CA ALA A 61 22.43 53.10 -28.32
C ALA A 61 21.93 53.04 -29.77
N VAL A 62 21.09 52.05 -30.11
CA VAL A 62 20.51 51.88 -31.46
C VAL A 62 19.52 53.00 -31.80
N TYR A 63 18.73 53.48 -30.84
CA TYR A 63 17.83 54.62 -31.08
C TYR A 63 18.59 55.92 -31.30
N ARG A 64 19.71 56.15 -30.57
CA ARG A 64 20.57 57.32 -30.79
C ARG A 64 21.30 57.27 -32.15
N SER A 65 21.76 56.10 -32.60
CA SER A 65 22.34 55.97 -33.94
C SER A 65 21.30 56.13 -35.05
N LEU A 66 20.07 55.64 -34.85
CA LEU A 66 18.93 55.86 -35.74
C LEU A 66 18.55 57.34 -35.84
N LEU A 67 18.41 58.05 -34.71
CA LEU A 67 18.16 59.50 -34.70
C LEU A 67 19.24 60.28 -35.44
N ARG A 68 20.51 59.94 -35.22
CA ARG A 68 21.64 60.57 -35.91
C ARG A 68 21.61 60.31 -37.42
N TYR A 69 21.32 59.07 -37.83
CA TYR A 69 21.13 58.71 -39.23
C TYR A 69 19.99 59.51 -39.88
N ILE A 70 18.86 59.67 -39.18
CA ILE A 70 17.71 60.45 -39.67
C ILE A 70 18.09 61.94 -39.82
N GLY A 71 18.73 62.56 -38.83
CA GLY A 71 19.19 63.95 -38.94
C GLY A 71 20.25 64.18 -40.04
N ASP A 72 21.17 63.23 -40.23
CA ASP A 72 22.25 63.31 -41.23
C ASP A 72 21.80 62.95 -42.66
N LYS A 73 20.69 62.21 -42.85
CA LYS A 73 20.29 61.61 -44.16
C LYS A 73 18.81 61.78 -44.56
N CYS A 74 17.88 61.92 -43.62
CA CYS A 74 16.43 61.92 -43.85
C CYS A 74 15.74 63.15 -43.21
N PRO A 75 16.08 64.38 -43.63
CA PRO A 75 15.74 65.61 -42.91
C PRO A 75 14.24 65.94 -42.83
N ASN A 76 13.38 65.31 -43.64
CA ASN A 76 11.92 65.51 -43.56
C ASN A 76 11.31 64.74 -42.37
N LEU A 77 11.91 63.60 -42.00
CA LEU A 77 11.41 62.70 -40.96
C LEU A 77 11.68 63.20 -39.53
N ASP A 78 12.60 64.15 -39.36
CA ASP A 78 13.03 64.69 -38.06
C ASP A 78 11.85 65.26 -37.23
N SER A 79 10.91 65.93 -37.91
CA SER A 79 9.66 66.41 -37.28
C SER A 79 8.75 65.27 -36.79
N ILE A 80 8.60 64.21 -37.59
CA ILE A 80 7.77 63.04 -37.25
C ILE A 80 8.33 62.28 -36.05
N VAL A 81 9.66 62.16 -35.95
CA VAL A 81 10.31 61.45 -34.82
C VAL A 81 10.32 62.30 -33.54
N HIS A 82 10.35 63.63 -33.67
CA HIS A 82 10.16 64.53 -32.52
C HIS A 82 8.73 64.49 -31.94
N GLU A 83 7.71 64.28 -32.77
CA GLU A 83 6.33 64.08 -32.31
C GLU A 83 6.08 62.63 -31.82
N SER A 84 6.59 61.62 -32.53
CA SER A 84 6.39 60.19 -32.24
C SER A 84 7.48 59.61 -31.32
N LYS A 85 7.62 60.19 -30.12
CA LYS A 85 8.62 59.76 -29.13
C LYS A 85 8.29 58.38 -28.54
N VAL A 86 9.11 57.37 -28.88
CA VAL A 86 9.05 56.00 -28.36
C VAL A 86 9.52 55.91 -26.90
N ASP A 87 8.83 55.11 -26.07
CA ASP A 87 9.32 54.78 -24.72
C ASP A 87 10.16 53.48 -24.69
N LEU A 88 11.48 53.66 -24.68
CA LEU A 88 12.45 52.58 -24.59
C LEU A 88 12.41 51.81 -23.25
N ASN A 89 11.80 52.37 -22.19
CA ASN A 89 11.62 51.66 -20.92
C ASN A 89 10.56 50.56 -21.05
N ALA A 90 9.41 50.88 -21.65
CA ALA A 90 8.33 49.92 -21.88
C ALA A 90 8.77 48.75 -22.77
N ILE A 91 9.61 49.00 -23.77
CA ILE A 91 10.22 47.95 -24.60
C ILE A 91 11.18 47.07 -23.77
N ALA A 92 12.08 47.68 -22.99
CA ALA A 92 13.15 46.94 -22.31
C ALA A 92 12.68 46.15 -21.09
N GLU A 93 11.74 46.69 -20.31
CA GLU A 93 11.26 46.11 -19.04
C GLU A 93 9.96 45.31 -19.22
N GLN A 94 8.98 45.85 -19.96
CA GLN A 94 7.64 45.27 -20.10
C GLN A 94 7.46 44.45 -21.39
N LYS A 95 8.44 44.52 -22.31
CA LYS A 95 8.39 43.95 -23.67
C LYS A 95 7.14 44.38 -24.45
N ASP A 96 6.75 45.65 -24.33
CA ASP A 96 5.56 46.18 -25.01
C ASP A 96 5.71 46.08 -26.54
N GLU A 97 4.78 45.35 -27.14
CA GLU A 97 4.68 45.13 -28.57
C GLU A 97 4.28 46.42 -29.30
N GLN A 98 3.52 47.32 -28.68
CA GLN A 98 3.09 48.58 -29.31
C GLN A 98 4.26 49.56 -29.48
N GLU A 99 5.02 49.84 -28.42
CA GLU A 99 6.24 50.67 -28.52
C GLU A 99 7.29 50.02 -29.43
N THR A 100 7.43 48.69 -29.42
CA THR A 100 8.33 47.98 -30.35
C THR A 100 7.89 48.12 -31.82
N ILE A 101 6.58 48.11 -32.10
CA ILE A 101 6.01 48.37 -33.44
C ILE A 101 6.24 49.83 -33.85
N LYS A 102 6.10 50.81 -32.94
CA LYS A 102 6.43 52.23 -33.23
C LYS A 102 7.90 52.41 -33.59
N LEU A 103 8.81 51.83 -32.80
CA LEU A 103 10.25 51.85 -33.07
C LEU A 103 10.57 51.27 -34.46
N LEU A 104 9.98 50.11 -34.79
CA LEU A 104 10.17 49.48 -36.10
C LEU A 104 9.51 50.28 -37.24
N THR A 105 8.44 51.03 -36.98
CA THR A 105 7.81 51.91 -37.98
C THR A 105 8.68 53.11 -38.31
N ILE A 106 9.29 53.75 -37.29
CA ILE A 106 10.31 54.79 -37.50
C ILE A 106 11.50 54.21 -38.29
N PHE A 107 11.92 52.99 -37.96
CA PHE A 107 12.99 52.28 -38.66
C PHE A 107 12.66 52.03 -40.15
N LEU A 108 11.45 51.56 -40.46
CA LEU A 108 10.94 51.39 -41.82
C LEU A 108 10.93 52.72 -42.61
N LEU A 109 10.42 53.79 -42.00
CA LEU A 109 10.37 55.11 -42.64
C LEU A 109 11.78 55.66 -42.92
N ALA A 110 12.71 55.50 -41.98
CA ALA A 110 14.10 55.91 -42.17
C ALA A 110 14.78 55.16 -43.32
N VAL A 111 14.47 53.87 -43.54
CA VAL A 111 14.99 53.10 -44.68
C VAL A 111 14.31 53.48 -46.01
N MET A 112 13.05 53.91 -45.98
CA MET A 112 12.30 54.30 -47.19
C MET A 112 12.64 55.72 -47.67
N GLU A 113 12.98 56.64 -46.77
CA GLU A 113 13.47 57.97 -47.15
C GLU A 113 15.00 58.02 -47.33
N GLY A 114 15.74 57.07 -46.75
CA GLY A 114 17.20 57.00 -46.81
C GLY A 114 17.79 56.66 -48.19
N PRO A 115 19.10 56.89 -48.40
CA PRO A 115 19.76 56.73 -49.71
C PRO A 115 19.71 55.30 -50.29
N SER A 116 19.56 54.27 -49.44
CA SER A 116 19.49 52.86 -49.83
C SER A 116 18.07 52.40 -50.20
N ASN A 117 17.09 53.31 -50.29
CA ASN A 117 15.68 52.98 -50.39
C ASN A 117 15.31 52.10 -51.59
N ARG A 118 15.93 52.30 -52.76
CA ARG A 118 15.64 51.51 -53.98
C ARG A 118 15.86 50.01 -53.77
N ASP A 119 16.95 49.65 -53.12
CA ASP A 119 17.29 48.24 -52.87
C ASP A 119 16.33 47.63 -51.85
N TYR A 120 15.86 48.41 -50.86
CA TYR A 120 14.86 47.95 -49.90
C TYR A 120 13.44 47.86 -50.49
N ILE A 121 13.03 48.76 -51.39
CA ILE A 121 11.78 48.63 -52.17
C ILE A 121 11.84 47.33 -52.98
N ASN A 122 12.93 47.11 -53.72
CA ASN A 122 13.13 45.87 -54.49
C ASN A 122 13.08 44.63 -53.58
N LEU A 123 13.68 44.68 -52.38
CA LEU A 123 13.68 43.60 -51.40
C LEU A 123 12.28 43.28 -50.86
N ILE A 124 11.49 44.30 -50.49
CA ILE A 124 10.09 44.13 -50.07
C ILE A 124 9.26 43.53 -51.20
N THR A 125 9.34 44.10 -52.41
CA THR A 125 8.52 43.67 -53.55
C THR A 125 8.86 42.25 -54.03
N THR A 126 10.08 41.75 -53.80
CA THR A 126 10.51 40.42 -54.24
C THR A 126 10.44 39.32 -53.18
N LYS A 127 10.56 39.63 -51.88
CA LYS A 127 10.57 38.63 -50.80
C LYS A 127 9.28 38.51 -49.98
N LEU A 128 8.38 39.49 -50.04
CA LEU A 128 7.25 39.60 -49.11
C LEU A 128 5.90 39.35 -49.80
N ASP A 129 4.99 38.63 -49.16
CA ASP A 129 3.65 38.35 -49.69
C ASP A 129 2.81 39.62 -49.91
N ILE A 130 1.96 39.59 -50.95
CA ILE A 130 1.11 40.70 -51.41
C ILE A 130 0.32 41.33 -50.26
N SER A 131 -0.28 40.51 -49.38
CA SER A 131 -1.06 40.96 -48.22
C SER A 131 -0.23 41.82 -47.24
N ALA A 132 1.04 41.48 -47.04
CA ALA A 132 1.95 42.23 -46.18
C ALA A 132 2.57 43.45 -46.89
N GLN A 133 2.69 43.43 -48.23
CA GLN A 133 3.04 44.62 -49.02
C GLN A 133 1.95 45.71 -48.92
N GLU A 134 0.67 45.34 -48.97
CA GLU A 134 -0.44 46.28 -48.77
C GLU A 134 -0.48 46.85 -47.33
N GLU A 135 -0.18 46.02 -46.33
CA GLU A 135 -0.05 46.41 -44.93
C GLU A 135 1.04 47.49 -44.74
N ILE A 136 2.23 47.27 -45.32
CA ILE A 136 3.36 48.23 -45.32
C ILE A 136 2.99 49.54 -46.02
N LYS A 137 2.35 49.44 -47.20
CA LYS A 137 1.88 50.60 -47.97
C LYS A 137 0.91 51.47 -47.17
N LYS A 138 0.03 50.87 -46.37
CA LYS A 138 -0.92 51.60 -45.51
C LYS A 138 -0.19 52.43 -44.44
N VAL A 139 0.75 51.82 -43.71
CA VAL A 139 1.48 52.50 -42.61
C VAL A 139 2.34 53.66 -43.12
N ILE A 140 2.96 53.53 -44.29
CA ILE A 140 3.75 54.63 -44.90
C ILE A 140 2.85 55.83 -45.27
N LEU A 141 1.64 55.58 -45.78
CA LEU A 141 0.68 56.65 -46.12
C LEU A 141 0.13 57.34 -44.86
N GLU A 142 -0.07 56.60 -43.78
CA GLU A 142 -0.55 57.12 -42.50
C GLU A 142 0.49 58.06 -41.86
N ALA A 143 1.76 57.64 -41.79
CA ALA A 143 2.85 58.44 -41.22
C ALA A 143 3.11 59.76 -41.98
N ASN A 144 3.15 59.72 -43.31
CA ASN A 144 3.45 60.91 -44.13
C ASN A 144 2.37 62.00 -44.05
N SER A 145 1.17 61.69 -43.56
CA SER A 145 0.08 62.67 -43.44
C SER A 145 0.32 63.76 -42.38
N LEU A 146 1.21 63.50 -41.41
CA LEU A 146 1.47 64.38 -40.26
C LEU A 146 2.42 65.56 -40.58
N SER A 147 3.27 65.43 -41.61
CA SER A 147 4.43 66.31 -41.81
C SER A 147 4.14 67.75 -42.32
N LEU A 148 2.90 68.09 -42.69
CA LEU A 148 2.61 69.23 -43.59
C LEU A 148 2.31 70.59 -42.91
N THR A 149 2.53 70.73 -41.60
CA THR A 149 1.89 71.79 -40.77
C THR A 149 2.78 72.97 -40.32
N SER A 150 4.11 72.97 -40.54
CA SER A 150 5.05 73.62 -39.58
C SER A 150 5.89 74.89 -39.97
N VAL A 151 5.80 75.52 -41.18
CA VAL A 151 6.91 76.41 -41.67
C VAL A 151 6.54 77.83 -42.22
N LYS A 152 6.76 78.98 -41.50
CA LYS A 152 6.75 80.43 -41.97
C LYS A 152 7.45 81.49 -41.00
N PHE A 153 8.20 82.57 -41.46
CA PHE A 153 8.45 84.01 -40.91
C PHE A 153 9.91 84.77 -40.98
N ASN A 154 10.04 86.13 -41.30
CA ASN A 154 11.04 87.30 -40.89
C ASN A 154 12.24 88.06 -41.76
N LYS A 155 12.49 89.48 -41.87
CA LYS A 155 13.79 90.41 -42.16
C LYS A 155 13.79 91.99 -42.72
N LEU A 156 14.86 92.93 -42.66
CA LEU A 156 15.08 94.38 -43.36
C LEU A 156 16.49 95.28 -43.41
N SER A 157 16.65 96.68 -43.71
CA SER A 157 17.91 97.55 -44.19
C SER A 157 18.15 99.20 -43.98
N ALA A 158 19.22 99.99 -44.49
CA ALA A 158 19.71 101.50 -44.22
C ALA A 158 20.64 102.44 -45.25
N LYS A 159 21.15 103.77 -45.00
CA LYS A 159 22.01 104.79 -45.91
C LYS A 159 22.82 106.16 -45.40
N GLU A 160 23.52 107.08 -46.24
CA GLU A 160 24.63 108.21 -45.96
C GLU A 160 24.89 109.59 -46.88
N TYR A 161 25.88 110.59 -46.65
CA TYR A 161 26.17 111.99 -47.36
C TYR A 161 27.61 112.87 -47.33
N PRO A 162 27.91 114.04 -48.11
CA PRO A 162 29.21 114.96 -48.30
C PRO A 162 29.13 116.62 -48.39
N SER A 163 29.96 117.70 -48.81
CA SER A 163 31.39 118.31 -49.15
C SER A 163 31.38 119.91 -49.61
N THR A 164 32.28 120.93 -50.02
CA THR A 164 33.73 121.57 -50.13
C THR A 164 33.78 123.01 -50.92
N SER A 165 34.71 124.03 -51.29
CA SER A 165 36.16 124.69 -51.24
C SER A 165 36.26 126.12 -52.06
N SER A 166 37.24 127.10 -52.39
CA SER A 166 38.60 127.78 -52.03
C SER A 166 39.29 128.86 -53.09
N GLN A 167 40.10 129.99 -52.81
CA GLN A 167 40.90 130.93 -53.80
C GLN A 167 42.07 132.00 -53.31
N HIS A 168 42.72 132.96 -54.14
CA HIS A 168 43.95 133.88 -53.81
C HIS A 168 44.29 135.36 -54.49
N LEU A 169 45.58 135.88 -54.65
CA LEU A 169 46.16 137.34 -54.62
C LEU A 169 47.43 137.82 -55.55
N ASP A 170 47.87 139.15 -55.67
CA ASP A 170 49.08 139.84 -56.40
C ASP A 170 49.57 141.33 -55.94
N LEU A 171 50.82 141.92 -56.21
CA LEU A 171 51.41 143.27 -55.68
C LEU A 171 52.83 143.92 -56.13
N SER A 172 53.62 143.41 -57.10
CA SER A 172 55.11 143.07 -57.01
C SER A 172 56.38 143.95 -56.64
N THR A 173 56.37 145.25 -56.29
CA THR A 173 57.62 145.90 -55.71
C THR A 173 57.39 146.84 -54.55
N GLU A 174 56.23 147.48 -54.50
CA GLU A 174 55.61 147.77 -53.22
C GLU A 174 55.52 146.45 -52.43
N GLU A 175 55.19 145.31 -53.07
CA GLU A 175 55.39 143.94 -52.55
C GLU A 175 56.76 143.62 -51.95
N LYS A 176 57.84 144.40 -52.06
CA LYS A 176 59.10 144.04 -51.39
C LYS A 176 59.22 144.69 -50.03
N TYR A 177 58.87 145.97 -49.91
CA TYR A 177 58.79 146.64 -48.60
C TYR A 177 57.45 146.39 -47.90
N ALA A 178 56.36 146.31 -48.66
CA ALA A 178 55.07 145.84 -48.19
C ALA A 178 55.03 144.31 -48.03
N ALA A 179 55.79 143.45 -48.74
CA ALA A 179 55.94 142.07 -48.22
C ALA A 179 56.77 142.07 -46.95
N LEU A 180 57.88 142.82 -46.81
CA LEU A 180 58.59 142.80 -45.51
C LEU A 180 57.74 143.35 -44.35
N LEU A 181 56.95 144.41 -44.58
CA LEU A 181 56.04 144.96 -43.58
C LEU A 181 54.82 144.06 -43.35
N THR A 182 54.16 143.57 -44.40
CA THR A 182 53.05 142.60 -44.25
C THR A 182 53.53 141.23 -43.83
N GLU A 183 54.80 140.85 -44.00
CA GLU A 183 55.42 139.65 -43.44
C GLU A 183 55.68 139.86 -41.96
N ASN A 184 56.17 141.03 -41.54
CA ASN A 184 56.26 141.37 -40.12
C ASN A 184 54.88 141.40 -39.46
N GLU A 185 53.86 141.97 -40.12
CA GLU A 185 52.47 141.90 -39.66
C GLU A 185 51.88 140.50 -39.76
N ASN A 186 52.18 139.71 -40.80
CA ASN A 186 51.69 138.34 -40.94
C ASN A 186 52.39 137.42 -39.94
N LEU A 187 53.63 137.69 -39.54
CA LEU A 187 54.31 137.02 -38.44
C LEU A 187 53.73 137.43 -37.10
N LYS A 188 53.40 138.72 -36.87
CA LYS A 188 52.66 139.17 -35.69
C LYS A 188 51.25 138.60 -35.61
N ARG A 189 50.52 138.53 -36.73
CA ARG A 189 49.20 137.90 -36.84
C ARG A 189 49.29 136.38 -36.68
N LYS A 190 50.28 135.71 -37.28
CA LYS A 190 50.58 134.29 -37.03
C LYS A 190 50.92 134.06 -35.56
N TYR A 191 51.70 134.93 -34.92
CA TYR A 191 52.04 134.82 -33.50
C TYR A 191 50.81 135.03 -32.61
N ALA A 192 49.97 136.03 -32.89
CA ALA A 192 48.71 136.27 -32.17
C ALA A 192 47.69 135.14 -32.41
N ASP A 193 47.61 134.59 -33.62
CA ASP A 193 46.78 133.43 -33.96
C ASP A 193 47.31 132.16 -33.29
N PHE A 194 48.62 131.91 -33.30
CA PHE A 194 49.25 130.84 -32.52
C PHE A 194 48.98 131.01 -31.02
N MET A 195 49.11 132.21 -30.46
CA MET A 195 48.80 132.49 -29.05
C MET A 195 47.32 132.22 -28.75
N THR A 196 46.40 132.71 -29.58
CA THR A 196 44.95 132.49 -29.44
C THR A 196 44.59 131.00 -29.57
N ARG A 197 45.26 130.28 -30.47
CA ARG A 197 45.13 128.81 -30.63
C ARG A 197 45.72 128.07 -29.43
N PHE A 198 46.84 128.51 -28.87
CA PHE A 198 47.41 127.94 -27.65
C PHE A 198 46.50 128.18 -26.45
N GLU A 199 46.02 129.40 -26.23
CA GLU A 199 45.05 129.70 -25.17
C GLU A 199 43.74 128.91 -25.33
N ARG A 200 43.25 128.72 -26.56
CA ARG A 200 42.10 127.86 -26.84
C ARG A 200 42.40 126.38 -26.59
N LEU A 201 43.59 125.91 -26.95
CA LEU A 201 44.01 124.52 -26.75
C LEU A 201 44.23 124.21 -25.26
N THR A 202 44.89 125.10 -24.52
CA THR A 202 45.07 125.01 -23.06
C THR A 202 43.71 124.98 -22.37
N ARG A 203 42.81 125.91 -22.68
CA ARG A 203 41.45 125.93 -22.11
C ARG A 203 40.67 124.66 -22.46
N SER A 204 40.73 124.19 -23.71
CA SER A 204 40.12 122.93 -24.12
C SER A 204 40.73 121.70 -23.44
N HIS A 205 42.00 121.76 -23.03
CA HIS A 205 42.68 120.71 -22.29
C HIS A 205 42.31 120.74 -20.80
N GLU A 206 42.21 121.93 -20.20
CA GLU A 206 41.69 122.14 -18.84
C GLU A 206 40.23 121.67 -18.72
N GLU A 207 39.37 122.03 -19.69
CA GLU A 207 37.99 121.54 -19.80
C GLU A 207 37.94 120.00 -19.93
N LEU A 208 38.83 119.40 -20.72
CA LEU A 208 38.90 117.94 -20.88
C LEU A 208 39.39 117.24 -19.60
N ILE A 209 40.36 117.81 -18.88
CA ILE A 209 40.83 117.30 -17.58
C ILE A 209 39.70 117.38 -16.54
N GLN A 210 38.98 118.51 -16.47
CA GLN A 210 37.83 118.66 -15.58
C GLN A 210 36.74 117.64 -15.90
N HIS A 211 36.48 117.37 -17.18
CA HIS A 211 35.53 116.36 -17.61
C HIS A 211 36.00 114.93 -17.27
N SER A 212 37.29 114.60 -17.42
CA SER A 212 37.84 113.31 -16.97
C SER A 212 37.65 113.14 -15.48
N ASN A 213 38.16 114.07 -14.66
CA ASN A 213 38.05 114.01 -13.21
C ASN A 213 36.59 113.86 -12.74
N HIS A 214 35.63 114.52 -13.41
CA HIS A 214 34.21 114.38 -13.13
C HIS A 214 33.64 113.00 -13.54
N LEU A 215 34.09 112.43 -14.66
CA LEU A 215 33.75 111.04 -15.03
C LEU A 215 34.35 110.04 -14.03
N ASP A 216 35.61 110.22 -13.65
CA ASP A 216 36.33 109.34 -12.73
C ASP A 216 35.66 109.34 -11.36
N VAL A 217 35.36 110.50 -10.78
CA VAL A 217 34.58 110.63 -9.54
C VAL A 217 33.18 109.99 -9.67
N ARG A 218 32.51 110.17 -10.81
CA ARG A 218 31.18 109.57 -11.03
C ARG A 218 31.25 108.04 -11.16
N LEU A 219 32.33 107.52 -11.73
CA LEU A 219 32.56 106.08 -11.88
C LEU A 219 32.86 105.45 -10.52
N ASP A 220 33.70 106.10 -9.71
CA ASP A 220 34.05 105.75 -8.33
C ASP A 220 32.79 105.61 -7.44
N HIS A 221 31.90 106.61 -7.48
CA HIS A 221 30.59 106.56 -6.79
C HIS A 221 29.71 105.38 -7.26
N VAL A 222 29.72 105.06 -8.56
CA VAL A 222 28.94 103.93 -9.10
C VAL A 222 29.57 102.59 -8.71
N THR A 223 30.89 102.49 -8.59
CA THR A 223 31.57 101.27 -8.13
C THR A 223 31.38 101.03 -6.64
N ASP A 224 31.41 102.06 -5.79
CA ASP A 224 31.19 101.90 -4.34
C ASP A 224 29.76 101.46 -4.01
N TYR A 225 28.75 102.13 -4.57
CA TYR A 225 27.34 101.76 -4.33
C TYR A 225 27.01 100.34 -4.81
N ASN A 226 27.49 99.94 -6.00
CA ASN A 226 27.31 98.56 -6.47
C ASN A 226 28.20 97.55 -5.73
N GLY A 227 29.38 97.96 -5.27
CA GLY A 227 30.34 97.10 -4.57
C GLY A 227 29.82 96.69 -3.19
N TYR A 228 29.24 97.63 -2.44
CA TYR A 228 28.66 97.36 -1.13
C TYR A 228 27.45 96.41 -1.23
N ASP A 229 26.44 96.77 -2.03
CA ASP A 229 25.19 96.01 -2.16
C ASP A 229 25.43 94.60 -2.75
N ARG A 230 26.29 94.48 -3.77
CA ARG A 230 26.68 93.18 -4.32
C ARG A 230 27.52 92.34 -3.34
N SER A 231 28.30 92.97 -2.46
CA SER A 231 29.04 92.25 -1.42
C SER A 231 28.10 91.68 -0.36
N ASP A 232 27.12 92.45 0.11
CA ASP A 232 26.14 92.01 1.11
C ASP A 232 25.16 90.99 0.52
N LEU A 233 24.68 91.18 -0.71
CA LEU A 233 23.88 90.18 -1.43
C LEU A 233 24.67 88.87 -1.65
N LYS A 234 25.98 88.94 -1.95
CA LYS A 234 26.79 87.72 -2.03
C LYS A 234 26.87 87.04 -0.65
N LYS A 235 27.09 87.78 0.43
CA LYS A 235 27.14 87.21 1.81
C LYS A 235 25.82 86.54 2.21
N THR A 236 24.66 87.04 1.77
CA THR A 236 23.38 86.38 2.05
C THR A 236 23.18 85.13 1.20
N HIS A 237 23.62 85.12 -0.06
CA HIS A 237 23.65 83.89 -0.86
C HIS A 237 24.66 82.85 -0.33
N ASP A 238 25.88 83.27 0.02
CA ASP A 238 26.92 82.39 0.59
C ASP A 238 26.41 81.72 1.88
N LYS A 239 25.75 82.47 2.78
CA LYS A 239 25.09 81.93 3.98
C LYS A 239 23.93 81.00 3.67
N HIS A 240 23.11 81.31 2.65
CA HIS A 240 22.00 80.43 2.30
C HIS A 240 22.49 79.13 1.65
N ILE A 241 23.65 79.15 0.99
CA ILE A 241 24.34 77.94 0.53
C ILE A 241 24.84 77.14 1.75
N GLU A 242 25.48 77.77 2.74
CA GLU A 242 25.89 77.15 4.01
C GLU A 242 24.70 76.49 4.74
N GLU A 243 23.56 77.20 4.87
CA GLU A 243 22.30 76.66 5.42
C GLU A 243 21.77 75.44 4.64
N LEU A 244 21.85 75.47 3.31
CA LEU A 244 21.42 74.36 2.46
C LEU A 244 22.39 73.17 2.52
N GLU A 245 23.70 73.41 2.61
CA GLU A 245 24.72 72.38 2.78
C GLU A 245 24.56 71.67 4.14
N ASP A 246 24.30 72.40 5.23
CA ASP A 246 23.96 71.82 6.54
C ASP A 246 22.66 70.98 6.49
N ILE A 247 21.62 71.46 5.78
CA ILE A 247 20.36 70.71 5.60
C ILE A 247 20.60 69.43 4.79
N ILE A 248 21.40 69.49 3.72
CA ILE A 248 21.76 68.32 2.91
C ILE A 248 22.56 67.33 3.75
N ALA A 249 23.59 67.76 4.48
CA ALA A 249 24.39 66.90 5.34
C ALA A 249 23.54 66.20 6.43
N SER A 250 22.57 66.93 7.01
CA SER A 250 21.61 66.38 7.97
C SER A 250 20.70 65.31 7.34
N GLN A 251 20.19 65.56 6.12
CA GLN A 251 19.36 64.61 5.38
C GLN A 251 20.15 63.38 4.91
N GLU A 252 21.39 63.54 4.45
CA GLU A 252 22.29 62.44 4.10
C GLU A 252 22.63 61.59 5.34
N GLN A 253 22.84 62.22 6.51
CA GLN A 253 23.04 61.50 7.76
C GLN A 253 21.78 60.73 8.19
N GLU A 254 20.57 61.30 8.07
CA GLU A 254 19.32 60.59 8.37
C GLU A 254 19.11 59.39 7.42
N LEU A 255 19.38 59.58 6.12
CA LEU A 255 19.32 58.51 5.13
C LEU A 255 20.32 57.39 5.41
N GLU A 256 21.57 57.70 5.79
CA GLU A 256 22.56 56.68 6.14
C GLU A 256 22.20 55.94 7.44
N VAL A 257 21.69 56.64 8.46
CA VAL A 257 21.18 56.00 9.68
C VAL A 257 19.99 55.07 9.37
N GLY A 258 19.07 55.51 8.50
CA GLY A 258 17.97 54.69 8.01
C GLY A 258 18.45 53.46 7.24
N ARG A 259 19.43 53.62 6.35
CA ARG A 259 20.07 52.55 5.55
C ARG A 259 20.74 51.51 6.44
N VAL A 260 21.50 51.95 7.46
CA VAL A 260 22.15 51.07 8.44
C VAL A 260 21.13 50.33 9.32
N LEU A 261 20.04 51.00 9.72
CA LEU A 261 18.95 50.35 10.46
C LEU A 261 18.24 49.30 9.60
N GLN A 262 17.95 49.61 8.33
CA GLN A 262 17.34 48.68 7.37
C GLN A 262 18.26 47.47 7.10
N GLU A 263 19.57 47.69 6.94
CA GLU A 263 20.54 46.59 6.84
C GLU A 263 20.55 45.72 8.10
N ARG A 264 20.53 46.33 9.30
CA ARG A 264 20.48 45.57 10.57
C ARG A 264 19.21 44.71 10.64
N GLN A 265 18.04 45.29 10.34
CA GLN A 265 16.77 44.57 10.32
C GLN A 265 16.77 43.44 9.26
N ASN A 266 17.31 43.69 8.06
CA ASN A 266 17.44 42.66 7.03
C ASN A 266 18.37 41.52 7.45
N ARG A 267 19.50 41.81 8.14
CA ARG A 267 20.40 40.79 8.70
C ARG A 267 19.73 39.98 9.82
N GLU A 268 18.90 40.61 10.65
CA GLU A 268 18.11 39.94 11.69
C GLU A 268 17.00 39.06 11.11
N ILE A 269 16.25 39.55 10.11
CA ILE A 269 15.28 38.73 9.36
C ILE A 269 15.99 37.55 8.66
N ALA A 270 17.18 37.76 8.11
CA ALA A 270 17.96 36.70 7.47
C ALA A 270 18.47 35.65 8.48
N SER A 271 18.81 36.02 9.71
CA SER A 271 19.24 35.06 10.75
C SER A 271 18.06 34.34 11.42
N LEU A 272 16.88 34.96 11.48
CA LEU A 272 15.66 34.34 12.02
C LEU A 272 14.98 33.39 11.04
N ARG A 273 15.08 33.61 9.71
CA ARG A 273 14.48 32.71 8.69
C ARG A 273 14.89 31.22 8.87
N PRO A 274 16.18 30.85 9.07
CA PRO A 274 16.59 29.47 9.37
C PRO A 274 16.11 28.93 10.73
N ALA A 275 15.67 29.77 11.67
CA ALA A 275 15.03 29.32 12.90
C ALA A 275 13.55 29.01 12.67
N VAL A 276 12.84 29.85 11.90
CA VAL A 276 11.45 29.61 11.50
C VAL A 276 11.32 28.35 10.64
N ALA A 277 12.22 28.14 9.67
CA ALA A 277 12.23 26.94 8.83
C ALA A 277 12.35 25.65 9.65
N ARG A 278 13.31 25.59 10.59
CA ARG A 278 13.46 24.44 11.51
C ARG A 278 12.27 24.27 12.46
N LEU A 279 11.62 25.35 12.88
CA LEU A 279 10.39 25.26 13.66
C LEU A 279 9.23 24.67 12.84
N THR A 280 9.13 24.94 11.54
CA THR A 280 8.15 24.27 10.66
C THR A 280 8.51 22.81 10.41
N GLU A 281 9.79 22.48 10.20
CA GLU A 281 10.27 21.09 10.07
C GLU A 281 9.92 20.27 11.32
N TYR A 282 10.31 20.74 12.52
CA TYR A 282 9.96 20.08 13.78
C TYR A 282 8.44 20.04 14.04
N GLN A 283 7.67 21.01 13.54
CA GLN A 283 6.21 20.98 13.66
C GLN A 283 5.59 19.88 12.78
N ASP A 284 6.17 19.59 11.61
CA ASP A 284 5.72 18.55 10.71
C ASP A 284 6.19 17.15 11.14
N GLU A 285 7.44 16.98 11.59
CA GLU A 285 7.92 15.77 12.28
C GLU A 285 7.01 15.43 13.47
N LEU A 286 6.62 16.43 14.28
CA LEU A 286 5.74 16.26 15.43
C LEU A 286 4.29 15.92 15.04
N LYS A 287 3.83 16.24 13.82
CA LYS A 287 2.56 15.75 13.28
C LYS A 287 2.70 14.30 12.83
N GLU A 288 3.78 13.96 12.13
CA GLU A 288 4.06 12.60 11.66
C GLU A 288 4.17 11.61 12.83
N VAL A 289 5.03 11.88 13.81
CA VAL A 289 5.18 11.05 15.02
C VAL A 289 3.86 10.92 15.80
N LYS A 290 2.99 11.95 15.80
CA LYS A 290 1.63 11.83 16.39
C LYS A 290 0.74 10.89 15.59
N MET A 291 0.78 10.95 14.26
CA MET A 291 0.01 10.05 13.39
C MET A 291 0.52 8.61 13.47
N GLU A 292 1.84 8.41 13.55
CA GLU A 292 2.45 7.11 13.84
C GLU A 292 2.00 6.58 15.20
N ASN A 293 2.07 7.40 16.25
CA ASN A 293 1.65 7.01 17.60
C ASN A 293 0.16 6.62 17.64
N LEU A 294 -0.73 7.39 17.00
CA LEU A 294 -2.14 7.03 16.83
C LEU A 294 -2.33 5.72 16.06
N ASN A 295 -1.49 5.42 15.08
CA ASN A 295 -1.53 4.17 14.33
C ASN A 295 -0.96 2.99 15.13
N LEU A 296 0.05 3.22 15.98
CA LEU A 296 0.56 2.24 16.94
C LEU A 296 -0.46 1.93 18.03
N VAL A 297 -1.17 2.92 18.57
CA VAL A 297 -2.28 2.72 19.52
C VAL A 297 -3.42 1.92 18.89
N LYS A 298 -3.80 2.20 17.63
CA LYS A 298 -4.78 1.36 16.89
C LYS A 298 -4.29 -0.09 16.74
N LYS A 299 -3.01 -0.29 16.41
CA LYS A 299 -2.40 -1.63 16.32
C LYS A 299 -2.37 -2.35 17.69
N ALA A 300 -2.05 -1.64 18.77
CA ALA A 300 -2.06 -2.18 20.13
C ALA A 300 -3.47 -2.63 20.54
N ASN A 301 -4.47 -1.74 20.42
CA ASN A 301 -5.88 -2.08 20.70
C ASN A 301 -6.38 -3.28 19.86
N MET A 302 -5.90 -3.42 18.63
CA MET A 302 -6.20 -4.57 17.76
C MET A 302 -5.51 -5.85 18.25
N VAL A 303 -4.25 -5.77 18.70
CA VAL A 303 -3.53 -6.88 19.35
C VAL A 303 -4.21 -7.30 20.65
N ASP A 304 -4.59 -6.38 21.53
CA ASP A 304 -5.31 -6.68 22.78
C ASP A 304 -6.64 -7.39 22.51
N HIS A 305 -7.36 -6.96 21.47
CA HIS A 305 -8.59 -7.63 21.01
C HIS A 305 -8.33 -9.03 20.45
N TYR A 306 -7.22 -9.25 19.73
CA TYR A 306 -6.81 -10.59 19.30
C TYR A 306 -6.33 -11.48 20.46
N LEU A 307 -5.60 -10.92 21.43
CA LEU A 307 -5.19 -11.62 22.66
C LEU A 307 -6.40 -12.05 23.47
N LYS A 308 -7.39 -11.18 23.67
CA LYS A 308 -8.64 -11.51 24.36
C LYS A 308 -9.48 -12.56 23.60
N LYS A 309 -9.45 -12.53 22.26
CA LYS A 309 -10.05 -13.61 21.45
C LYS A 309 -9.31 -14.92 21.61
N LEU A 310 -7.98 -14.91 21.60
CA LEU A 310 -7.14 -16.09 21.81
C LEU A 310 -7.35 -16.69 23.21
N GLU A 311 -7.38 -15.86 24.24
CA GLU A 311 -7.72 -16.24 25.63
C GLU A 311 -9.08 -16.94 25.67
N ASN A 312 -10.14 -16.32 25.15
CA ASN A 312 -11.46 -16.93 25.04
C ASN A 312 -11.44 -18.26 24.27
N HIS A 313 -10.68 -18.37 23.17
CA HIS A 313 -10.53 -19.63 22.44
C HIS A 313 -9.79 -20.70 23.25
N THR A 314 -8.76 -20.36 24.02
CA THR A 314 -8.08 -21.32 24.92
C THR A 314 -8.92 -21.73 26.13
N LEU A 315 -9.81 -20.87 26.60
CA LEU A 315 -10.82 -21.21 27.62
C LEU A 315 -11.82 -22.22 27.05
N LEU A 316 -12.43 -21.93 25.88
CA LEU A 316 -13.35 -22.82 25.20
C LEU A 316 -12.69 -24.15 24.77
N GLN A 317 -11.42 -24.14 24.38
CA GLN A 317 -10.66 -25.35 24.06
C GLN A 317 -10.45 -26.23 25.30
N ARG A 318 -10.14 -25.63 26.45
CA ARG A 318 -10.00 -26.35 27.72
C ARG A 318 -11.34 -26.92 28.20
N GLU A 319 -12.42 -26.14 28.12
CA GLU A 319 -13.78 -26.62 28.40
C GLU A 319 -14.15 -27.79 27.47
N ASN A 320 -13.74 -27.74 26.19
CA ASN A 320 -13.94 -28.86 25.26
C ASN A 320 -13.09 -30.10 25.60
N SER A 321 -11.88 -29.98 26.16
CA SER A 321 -11.13 -31.14 26.67
C SER A 321 -11.73 -31.69 27.96
N GLU A 322 -12.11 -30.84 28.92
CA GLU A 322 -12.76 -31.24 30.17
C GLU A 322 -14.11 -31.95 29.90
N LEU A 323 -14.88 -31.48 28.91
CA LEU A 323 -16.12 -32.14 28.47
C LEU A 323 -15.86 -33.48 27.75
N ARG A 324 -14.75 -33.63 27.02
CA ARG A 324 -14.35 -34.91 26.39
C ARG A 324 -13.91 -35.93 27.42
N GLU A 325 -13.00 -35.55 28.32
CA GLU A 325 -12.58 -36.39 29.46
C GLU A 325 -13.79 -36.83 30.29
N LYS A 326 -14.78 -35.95 30.48
CA LYS A 326 -16.04 -36.30 31.15
C LYS A 326 -16.91 -37.28 30.35
N ILE A 327 -16.94 -37.21 29.03
CA ILE A 327 -17.63 -38.20 28.18
C ILE A 327 -16.90 -39.55 28.26
N ASP A 328 -15.57 -39.57 28.11
CA ASP A 328 -14.76 -40.79 28.20
C ASP A 328 -14.94 -41.50 29.56
N LEU A 329 -14.99 -40.72 30.66
CA LEU A 329 -15.30 -41.22 32.00
C LEU A 329 -16.73 -41.74 32.12
N LEU A 330 -17.73 -41.11 31.51
CA LEU A 330 -19.11 -41.60 31.51
C LEU A 330 -19.24 -42.89 30.69
N ASP A 331 -18.56 -42.99 29.55
CA ASP A 331 -18.55 -44.17 28.69
C ASP A 331 -17.81 -45.35 29.33
N GLU A 332 -16.79 -45.16 30.17
CA GLU A 332 -16.20 -46.27 30.93
C GLU A 332 -17.09 -46.70 32.12
N ASN A 333 -17.70 -45.74 32.82
CA ASN A 333 -18.73 -46.07 33.83
C ASN A 333 -19.90 -46.85 33.21
N GLN A 334 -20.36 -46.46 32.02
CA GLN A 334 -21.41 -47.17 31.25
C GLN A 334 -20.99 -48.61 30.98
N LYS A 335 -19.77 -48.84 30.47
CA LYS A 335 -19.22 -50.20 30.27
C LYS A 335 -19.17 -51.01 31.57
N ASP A 336 -18.79 -50.41 32.69
CA ASP A 336 -18.77 -51.10 34.00
C ASP A 336 -20.17 -51.44 34.52
N TYR A 337 -21.16 -50.56 34.33
CA TYR A 337 -22.56 -50.89 34.60
C TYR A 337 -23.07 -52.03 33.72
N ASP A 338 -22.73 -52.05 32.43
CA ASP A 338 -23.13 -53.10 31.50
C ASP A 338 -22.46 -54.45 31.83
N LYS A 339 -21.16 -54.47 32.19
CA LYS A 339 -20.45 -55.65 32.73
C LYS A 339 -21.17 -56.22 33.96
N VAL A 340 -21.44 -55.39 34.97
CA VAL A 340 -22.12 -55.79 36.22
C VAL A 340 -23.57 -56.22 35.96
N HIS A 341 -24.25 -55.63 34.98
CA HIS A 341 -25.59 -56.04 34.56
C HIS A 341 -25.58 -57.42 33.88
N GLU A 342 -24.63 -57.70 32.99
CA GLU A 342 -24.42 -59.03 32.40
C GLU A 342 -24.14 -60.09 33.46
N GLU A 343 -23.26 -59.81 34.42
CA GLU A 343 -22.98 -60.72 35.54
C GLU A 343 -24.24 -60.99 36.37
N ASN A 344 -25.00 -59.95 36.72
CA ASN A 344 -26.29 -60.11 37.40
C ASN A 344 -27.30 -60.93 36.59
N LEU A 345 -27.31 -60.80 35.26
CA LEU A 345 -28.18 -61.58 34.38
C LEU A 345 -27.74 -63.06 34.35
N ARG A 346 -26.43 -63.34 34.32
CA ARG A 346 -25.85 -64.68 34.43
C ARG A 346 -26.18 -65.31 35.79
N TYR A 347 -26.01 -64.59 36.89
CA TYR A 347 -26.38 -65.07 38.24
C TYR A 347 -27.89 -65.33 38.38
N LYS A 348 -28.75 -64.47 37.83
CA LYS A 348 -30.21 -64.72 37.79
C LYS A 348 -30.55 -65.98 36.99
N LYS A 349 -29.88 -66.21 35.86
CA LYS A 349 -30.07 -67.42 35.04
C LYS A 349 -29.64 -68.69 35.77
N THR A 350 -28.44 -68.71 36.37
CA THR A 350 -27.99 -69.88 37.13
C THR A 350 -28.85 -70.13 38.37
N ALA A 351 -29.29 -69.08 39.08
CA ALA A 351 -30.23 -69.21 40.19
C ALA A 351 -31.58 -69.81 39.75
N ALA A 352 -32.11 -69.45 38.57
CA ALA A 352 -33.32 -70.05 38.02
C ALA A 352 -33.10 -71.52 37.61
N GLU A 353 -31.94 -71.85 37.02
CA GLU A 353 -31.57 -73.24 36.69
C GLU A 353 -31.43 -74.11 37.95
N TYR A 354 -30.80 -73.59 39.02
CA TYR A 354 -30.75 -74.27 40.32
C TYR A 354 -32.14 -74.42 40.96
N GLY A 355 -32.99 -73.39 40.90
CA GLY A 355 -34.37 -73.44 41.39
C GLY A 355 -35.22 -74.50 40.67
N SER A 356 -35.09 -74.61 39.35
CA SER A 356 -35.77 -75.65 38.56
C SER A 356 -35.27 -77.06 38.89
N ARG A 357 -33.95 -77.24 39.06
CA ARG A 357 -33.37 -78.52 39.53
C ARG A 357 -33.82 -78.88 40.94
N PHE A 358 -33.95 -77.89 41.84
CA PHE A 358 -34.44 -78.10 43.20
C PHE A 358 -35.90 -78.56 43.19
N GLN A 359 -36.77 -77.90 42.42
CA GLN A 359 -38.17 -78.32 42.23
C GLN A 359 -38.28 -79.75 41.66
N GLN A 360 -37.43 -80.12 40.71
CA GLN A 360 -37.36 -81.50 40.18
C GLN A 360 -36.94 -82.51 41.28
N GLN A 361 -36.00 -82.14 42.15
CA GLN A 361 -35.58 -82.97 43.29
C GLN A 361 -36.68 -83.08 44.35
N GLU A 362 -37.42 -82.01 44.65
CA GLU A 362 -38.58 -82.02 45.55
C GLU A 362 -39.69 -82.95 45.02
N LEU A 363 -40.02 -82.84 43.73
CA LEU A 363 -40.98 -83.75 43.07
C LEU A 363 -40.54 -85.21 43.15
N HIS A 364 -39.28 -85.51 42.82
CA HIS A 364 -38.73 -86.86 42.92
C HIS A 364 -38.72 -87.41 44.36
N ILE A 365 -38.50 -86.56 45.38
CA ILE A 365 -38.63 -86.95 46.80
C ILE A 365 -40.09 -87.29 47.15
N VAL A 366 -41.06 -86.53 46.62
CA VAL A 366 -42.49 -86.83 46.78
C VAL A 366 -42.86 -88.14 46.06
N GLU A 367 -42.38 -88.38 44.85
CA GLU A 367 -42.58 -89.63 44.09
C GLU A 367 -41.98 -90.85 44.81
N LEU A 368 -40.74 -90.75 45.31
CA LEU A 368 -40.15 -91.80 46.14
C LEU A 368 -40.94 -92.03 47.44
N SER A 369 -41.55 -90.98 48.01
CA SER A 369 -42.41 -91.09 49.18
C SER A 369 -43.73 -91.81 48.86
N THR A 370 -44.39 -91.49 47.74
CA THR A 370 -45.62 -92.18 47.32
C THR A 370 -45.35 -93.64 46.93
N GLN A 371 -44.28 -93.92 46.18
CA GLN A 371 -43.83 -95.29 45.86
C GLN A 371 -43.53 -96.09 47.13
N LYS A 372 -42.79 -95.52 48.09
CA LYS A 372 -42.50 -96.14 49.39
C LYS A 372 -43.78 -96.43 50.18
N ASN A 373 -44.77 -95.54 50.14
CA ASN A 373 -46.05 -95.76 50.80
C ASN A 373 -46.90 -96.84 50.11
N ALA A 374 -46.88 -96.91 48.78
CA ALA A 374 -47.55 -97.98 48.01
C ALA A 374 -46.92 -99.36 48.31
N LEU A 375 -45.59 -99.48 48.23
CA LEU A 375 -44.88 -100.71 48.60
C LEU A 375 -45.11 -101.09 50.07
N LYS A 376 -45.22 -100.11 50.98
CA LYS A 376 -45.57 -100.37 52.38
C LYS A 376 -47.00 -100.92 52.54
N GLN A 377 -47.95 -100.44 51.74
CA GLN A 377 -49.33 -100.97 51.71
C GLN A 377 -49.36 -102.39 51.11
N GLU A 378 -48.64 -102.65 50.03
CA GLU A 378 -48.51 -103.99 49.44
C GLU A 378 -47.89 -104.99 50.45
N VAL A 379 -46.79 -104.61 51.11
CA VAL A 379 -46.19 -105.40 52.19
C VAL A 379 -47.16 -105.61 53.35
N GLN A 380 -48.00 -104.64 53.69
CA GLN A 380 -49.04 -104.83 54.70
C GLN A 380 -50.08 -105.87 54.24
N ILE A 381 -50.62 -105.76 53.03
CA ILE A 381 -51.60 -106.70 52.45
C ILE A 381 -51.01 -108.12 52.37
N LEU A 382 -49.74 -108.25 51.99
CA LEU A 382 -49.05 -109.55 51.96
C LEU A 382 -48.86 -110.13 53.37
N ASN A 383 -48.54 -109.33 54.38
CA ASN A 383 -48.48 -109.78 55.77
C ASN A 383 -49.85 -110.18 56.31
N GLU A 384 -50.91 -109.43 56.00
CA GLU A 384 -52.31 -109.78 56.32
C GLU A 384 -52.70 -111.10 55.64
N LYS A 385 -52.29 -111.33 54.38
CA LYS A 385 -52.53 -112.59 53.67
C LYS A 385 -51.73 -113.77 54.25
N ILE A 386 -50.48 -113.55 54.68
CA ILE A 386 -49.68 -114.55 55.40
C ILE A 386 -50.34 -114.89 56.73
N PHE A 387 -50.88 -113.90 57.45
CA PHE A 387 -51.62 -114.11 58.69
C PHE A 387 -52.91 -114.92 58.46
N GLU A 388 -53.72 -114.58 57.46
CA GLU A 388 -54.90 -115.39 57.08
C GLU A 388 -54.53 -116.84 56.72
N LEU A 389 -53.46 -117.04 55.95
CA LEU A 389 -53.00 -118.38 55.57
C LEU A 389 -52.45 -119.17 56.77
N ASN A 390 -51.80 -118.49 57.73
CA ASN A 390 -51.29 -119.10 58.96
C ASN A 390 -52.41 -119.41 59.97
N GLU A 391 -53.43 -118.56 60.10
CA GLU A 391 -54.64 -118.86 60.88
C GLU A 391 -55.43 -120.02 60.26
N ARG A 392 -55.55 -120.05 58.91
CA ARG A 392 -56.10 -121.19 58.20
C ARG A 392 -55.26 -122.45 58.39
N GLN A 393 -53.93 -122.37 58.30
CA GLN A 393 -53.06 -123.51 58.54
C GLN A 393 -53.25 -124.03 59.96
N GLN A 394 -53.26 -123.16 60.98
CA GLN A 394 -53.55 -123.57 62.36
C GLN A 394 -54.94 -124.19 62.52
N HIS A 395 -55.97 -123.70 61.82
CA HIS A 395 -57.30 -124.29 61.82
C HIS A 395 -57.30 -125.68 61.17
N ASP A 396 -56.70 -125.80 59.99
CA ASP A 396 -56.61 -127.05 59.23
C ASP A 396 -55.71 -128.07 59.98
N GLU A 397 -54.66 -127.63 60.70
CA GLU A 397 -53.86 -128.44 61.61
C GLU A 397 -54.65 -128.91 62.85
N LYS A 398 -55.44 -128.03 63.49
CA LYS A 398 -56.35 -128.40 64.59
C LYS A 398 -57.35 -129.45 64.11
N PHE A 399 -57.98 -129.23 62.95
CA PHE A 399 -58.90 -130.18 62.34
C PHE A 399 -58.23 -131.50 61.90
N ILE A 400 -56.98 -131.48 61.45
CA ILE A 400 -56.20 -132.70 61.19
C ILE A 400 -55.89 -133.45 62.49
N ASN A 401 -55.60 -132.75 63.58
CA ASN A 401 -55.43 -133.40 64.90
C ASN A 401 -56.75 -134.01 65.39
N ASP A 402 -57.87 -133.29 65.28
CA ASP A 402 -59.22 -133.80 65.58
C ASP A 402 -59.56 -135.03 64.73
N LEU A 403 -59.25 -135.01 63.43
CA LEU A 403 -59.42 -136.16 62.54
C LEU A 403 -58.47 -137.32 62.88
N GLN A 404 -57.26 -137.06 63.34
CA GLN A 404 -56.36 -138.11 63.84
C GLN A 404 -56.85 -138.70 65.17
N GLU A 405 -57.47 -137.91 66.03
CA GLU A 405 -58.12 -138.37 67.25
C GLU A 405 -59.42 -139.16 66.96
N GLN A 406 -60.18 -138.75 65.95
CA GLN A 406 -61.28 -139.55 65.39
C GLN A 406 -60.76 -140.86 64.80
N MET A 407 -59.73 -140.86 63.94
CA MET A 407 -59.12 -142.09 63.41
C MET A 407 -58.53 -143.00 64.50
N ARG A 408 -58.11 -142.45 65.64
CA ARG A 408 -57.70 -143.22 66.83
C ARG A 408 -58.88 -143.81 67.62
N THR A 409 -60.09 -143.28 67.45
CA THR A 409 -61.31 -143.74 68.14
C THR A 409 -62.28 -144.52 67.23
N SER A 410 -62.15 -144.43 65.90
CA SER A 410 -62.97 -145.13 64.89
C SER A 410 -62.14 -146.06 63.99
N ALA A 411 -61.18 -146.79 64.58
CA ALA A 411 -60.22 -147.62 63.86
C ALA A 411 -60.82 -148.91 63.23
N GLN A 412 -61.56 -148.81 62.11
CA GLN A 412 -61.83 -149.96 61.24
C GLN A 412 -62.15 -149.63 59.76
N ILE A 413 -61.45 -150.37 58.87
CA ILE A 413 -61.71 -150.57 57.42
C ILE A 413 -61.17 -149.47 56.46
N CYS A 414 -60.51 -149.94 55.40
CA CYS A 414 -59.86 -149.20 54.28
C CYS A 414 -60.71 -149.33 52.97
N PRO A 415 -60.25 -148.99 51.74
CA PRO A 415 -59.10 -148.19 51.25
C PRO A 415 -59.47 -147.19 50.10
N ASP A 416 -58.47 -146.76 49.32
CA ASP A 416 -58.50 -146.31 47.89
C ASP A 416 -59.00 -144.89 47.46
N SER A 417 -58.04 -144.08 46.94
CA SER A 417 -57.91 -143.51 45.56
C SER A 417 -59.12 -142.99 44.73
N PRO A 418 -58.92 -142.11 43.69
CA PRO A 418 -57.86 -141.11 43.42
C PRO A 418 -58.39 -139.80 42.69
N THR A 419 -57.50 -139.10 41.95
CA THR A 419 -57.73 -138.32 40.68
C THR A 419 -58.23 -136.85 40.63
N ILE A 420 -57.88 -136.18 39.50
CA ILE A 420 -58.63 -135.11 38.76
C ILE A 420 -58.52 -133.64 39.32
N SER A 421 -58.41 -132.53 38.54
CA SER A 421 -58.33 -132.33 37.07
C SER A 421 -58.06 -130.86 36.58
N LYS A 422 -57.11 -130.69 35.63
CA LYS A 422 -57.08 -129.78 34.42
C LYS A 422 -57.21 -128.23 34.49
N ARG A 423 -56.57 -127.60 33.47
CA ARG A 423 -56.94 -126.37 32.69
C ARG A 423 -56.78 -125.00 33.42
N GLY A 424 -56.28 -123.92 32.80
CA GLY A 424 -55.76 -123.68 31.42
C GLY A 424 -56.28 -122.34 30.83
N LEU A 425 -55.80 -121.95 29.62
CA LEU A 425 -56.15 -120.72 28.83
C LEU A 425 -55.41 -119.42 29.24
N SER A 426 -55.17 -118.43 28.34
CA SER A 426 -55.08 -118.44 26.86
C SER A 426 -54.18 -117.31 26.33
N LEU A 427 -53.61 -117.53 25.14
CA LEU A 427 -52.57 -116.77 24.45
C LEU A 427 -53.10 -115.57 23.60
N GLU A 428 -54.15 -114.87 24.04
CA GLU A 428 -54.92 -113.93 23.19
C GLU A 428 -54.62 -112.44 23.46
N ASP A 429 -54.28 -112.04 24.69
CA ASP A 429 -54.32 -110.62 25.11
C ASP A 429 -52.97 -109.87 24.98
N GLU A 430 -51.91 -110.52 24.49
CA GLU A 430 -50.64 -109.84 24.13
C GLU A 430 -50.73 -109.07 22.80
N LEU A 431 -51.75 -109.36 21.96
CA LEU A 431 -51.84 -108.83 20.59
C LEU A 431 -52.49 -107.44 20.47
N LYS A 432 -52.14 -106.53 21.40
CA LYS A 432 -52.51 -105.10 21.35
C LYS A 432 -51.30 -104.15 21.36
N GLN A 433 -50.08 -104.65 21.21
CA GLN A 433 -48.89 -103.85 20.91
C GLN A 433 -48.59 -103.80 19.39
N VAL A 434 -49.44 -103.15 18.59
CA VAL A 434 -49.05 -102.42 17.36
C VAL A 434 -50.11 -101.37 17.02
N GLU A 435 -49.92 -100.11 17.40
CA GLU A 435 -50.54 -98.96 16.70
C GLU A 435 -49.66 -97.68 16.78
N GLU A 436 -48.34 -97.85 16.76
CA GLU A 436 -47.40 -96.75 16.48
C GLU A 436 -46.54 -97.10 15.26
N MET A 437 -46.73 -96.34 14.18
CA MET A 437 -45.77 -96.22 13.09
C MET A 437 -45.72 -94.75 12.64
N PRO A 438 -44.57 -94.06 12.75
CA PRO A 438 -44.49 -92.64 12.43
C PRO A 438 -44.65 -92.38 10.94
N ASN A 439 -45.25 -91.25 10.60
CA ASN A 439 -45.54 -90.88 9.21
C ASN A 439 -44.45 -89.95 8.64
N ASP A 440 -43.25 -90.48 8.47
CA ASP A 440 -42.03 -89.77 8.03
C ASP A 440 -42.22 -88.93 6.75
N THR A 441 -43.23 -89.26 5.92
CA THR A 441 -43.56 -88.52 4.70
C THR A 441 -44.05 -87.10 4.99
N LEU A 442 -44.73 -86.87 6.12
CA LEU A 442 -45.12 -85.53 6.55
C LEU A 442 -43.89 -84.74 7.02
N ASP A 443 -43.07 -85.31 7.91
CA ASP A 443 -41.97 -84.56 8.56
C ASP A 443 -40.82 -84.21 7.60
N ILE A 444 -40.59 -85.03 6.58
CA ILE A 444 -39.69 -84.68 5.48
C ILE A 444 -40.25 -83.51 4.66
N SER A 445 -41.58 -83.38 4.54
CA SER A 445 -42.23 -82.29 3.80
C SER A 445 -42.32 -80.98 4.60
N THR A 446 -42.62 -81.05 5.90
CA THR A 446 -42.59 -79.88 6.80
C THR A 446 -41.16 -79.33 6.92
N SER A 447 -40.16 -80.19 7.11
CA SER A 447 -38.74 -79.80 7.15
C SER A 447 -38.26 -79.13 5.85
N LYS A 448 -38.74 -79.60 4.68
CA LYS A 448 -38.45 -78.98 3.37
C LYS A 448 -39.18 -77.66 3.14
N ASN A 449 -40.30 -77.42 3.82
CA ASN A 449 -41.00 -76.14 3.80
C ASN A 449 -40.38 -75.16 4.80
N GLU A 450 -40.02 -75.61 6.01
CA GLU A 450 -39.29 -74.80 6.99
C GLU A 450 -37.95 -74.30 6.46
N THR A 451 -37.16 -75.16 5.82
CA THR A 451 -35.86 -74.75 5.25
C THR A 451 -36.04 -73.71 4.14
N LYS A 452 -37.06 -73.83 3.28
CA LYS A 452 -37.43 -72.80 2.30
C LYS A 452 -37.89 -71.49 2.96
N ILE A 453 -38.72 -71.56 4.00
CA ILE A 453 -39.19 -70.37 4.75
C ILE A 453 -38.02 -69.68 5.44
N LYS A 454 -37.10 -70.43 6.07
CA LYS A 454 -35.86 -69.91 6.68
C LYS A 454 -34.96 -69.27 5.62
N GLN A 455 -34.81 -69.88 4.45
CA GLN A 455 -34.01 -69.34 3.34
C GLN A 455 -34.65 -68.08 2.72
N GLN A 456 -35.98 -68.03 2.56
CA GLN A 456 -36.71 -66.81 2.16
C GLN A 456 -36.64 -65.72 3.24
N SER A 457 -36.67 -66.07 4.52
CA SER A 457 -36.50 -65.13 5.63
C SER A 457 -35.10 -64.49 5.59
N ILE A 458 -34.04 -65.28 5.41
CA ILE A 458 -32.67 -64.79 5.25
C ILE A 458 -32.55 -63.88 4.02
N ALA A 459 -33.11 -64.27 2.88
CA ALA A 459 -33.12 -63.44 1.67
C ALA A 459 -33.89 -62.13 1.87
N ASN A 460 -35.02 -62.15 2.58
CA ASN A 460 -35.80 -60.95 2.90
C ASN A 460 -35.06 -60.02 3.88
N VAL A 461 -34.30 -60.56 4.84
CA VAL A 461 -33.43 -59.77 5.74
C VAL A 461 -32.26 -59.14 4.95
N GLN A 462 -31.64 -59.89 4.03
CA GLN A 462 -30.61 -59.35 3.14
C GLN A 462 -31.14 -58.27 2.20
N LEU A 463 -32.35 -58.43 1.64
CA LEU A 463 -33.02 -57.40 0.86
C LEU A 463 -33.40 -56.19 1.71
N ALA A 464 -33.82 -56.37 2.96
CA ALA A 464 -34.09 -55.26 3.88
C ALA A 464 -32.81 -54.48 4.19
N GLN A 465 -31.69 -55.16 4.46
CA GLN A 465 -30.40 -54.52 4.69
C GLN A 465 -29.92 -53.75 3.45
N LEU A 466 -29.95 -54.36 2.26
CA LEU A 466 -29.56 -53.69 1.02
C LEU A 466 -30.41 -52.44 0.71
N ASN A 467 -31.70 -52.43 1.10
CA ASN A 467 -32.54 -51.23 0.99
C ASN A 467 -32.20 -50.15 2.03
N ILE A 468 -31.72 -50.52 3.22
CA ILE A 468 -31.21 -49.58 4.23
C ILE A 468 -29.90 -48.97 3.73
N ASP A 469 -28.94 -49.81 3.31
CA ASP A 469 -27.63 -49.40 2.79
C ASP A 469 -27.77 -48.47 1.57
N LEU A 470 -28.70 -48.79 0.65
CA LEU A 470 -29.04 -47.96 -0.49
C LEU A 470 -29.63 -46.60 -0.07
N ALA A 471 -30.54 -46.58 0.92
CA ALA A 471 -31.10 -45.35 1.44
C ALA A 471 -30.08 -44.49 2.19
N GLU A 472 -29.07 -45.08 2.82
CA GLU A 472 -27.94 -44.37 3.44
C GLU A 472 -26.97 -43.81 2.39
N SER A 473 -26.65 -44.60 1.36
CA SER A 473 -25.88 -44.14 0.20
C SER A 473 -26.57 -42.96 -0.51
N GLU A 474 -27.89 -43.00 -0.69
CA GLU A 474 -28.66 -41.85 -1.20
C GLU A 474 -28.58 -40.62 -0.30
N ARG A 475 -28.62 -40.78 1.03
CA ARG A 475 -28.50 -39.66 1.98
C ARG A 475 -27.10 -39.04 1.91
N ALA A 476 -26.06 -39.86 1.90
CA ALA A 476 -24.67 -39.41 1.74
C ALA A 476 -24.47 -38.66 0.41
N LYS A 477 -25.01 -39.18 -0.70
CA LYS A 477 -25.00 -38.50 -2.00
C LYS A 477 -25.71 -37.14 -1.95
N LYS A 478 -26.91 -37.08 -1.36
CA LYS A 478 -27.68 -35.82 -1.22
C LYS A 478 -26.97 -34.79 -0.33
N GLN A 479 -26.25 -35.24 0.70
CA GLN A 479 -25.36 -34.38 1.50
C GLN A 479 -24.18 -33.85 0.68
N LEU A 480 -23.50 -34.71 -0.07
CA LEU A 480 -22.38 -34.32 -0.94
C LEU A 480 -22.82 -33.33 -2.03
N GLU A 481 -23.97 -33.57 -2.68
CA GLU A 481 -24.59 -32.63 -3.64
C GLU A 481 -24.99 -31.30 -2.99
N LYS A 482 -25.27 -31.25 -1.68
CA LYS A 482 -25.53 -30.00 -0.94
C LYS A 482 -24.23 -29.26 -0.67
N LEU A 483 -23.18 -29.95 -0.22
CA LEU A 483 -21.84 -29.37 0.01
C LEU A 483 -21.23 -28.82 -1.29
N TYR A 484 -21.35 -29.52 -2.42
CA TYR A 484 -20.92 -28.99 -3.72
C TYR A 484 -21.67 -27.72 -4.13
N ARG A 485 -22.99 -27.64 -3.87
CA ARG A 485 -23.78 -26.42 -4.15
C ARG A 485 -23.36 -25.26 -3.25
N GLU A 486 -23.19 -25.49 -1.95
CA GLU A 486 -22.71 -24.47 -1.00
C GLU A 486 -21.28 -23.99 -1.35
N LEU A 487 -20.43 -24.87 -1.87
CA LEU A 487 -19.08 -24.50 -2.31
C LEU A 487 -19.10 -23.67 -3.61
N LEU A 488 -19.98 -24.00 -4.57
CA LEU A 488 -20.18 -23.19 -5.78
C LEU A 488 -20.82 -21.83 -5.47
N GLU A 489 -21.75 -21.76 -4.52
CA GLU A 489 -22.36 -20.51 -4.05
C GLU A 489 -21.34 -19.62 -3.32
N LYS A 490 -20.49 -20.21 -2.46
CA LYS A 490 -19.34 -19.50 -1.86
C LYS A 490 -18.36 -19.01 -2.92
N TYR A 491 -17.95 -19.85 -3.87
CA TYR A 491 -17.01 -19.45 -4.93
C TYR A 491 -17.57 -18.32 -5.81
N THR A 492 -18.85 -18.37 -6.18
CA THR A 492 -19.48 -17.32 -6.99
C THR A 492 -19.69 -16.01 -6.23
N THR A 493 -20.09 -16.07 -4.95
CA THR A 493 -20.19 -14.86 -4.09
C THR A 493 -18.82 -14.26 -3.76
N GLU A 494 -17.79 -15.09 -3.57
CA GLU A 494 -16.39 -14.65 -3.43
C GLU A 494 -15.86 -14.02 -4.71
N GLN A 495 -16.17 -14.58 -5.89
CA GLN A 495 -15.80 -14.01 -7.18
C GLN A 495 -16.52 -12.67 -7.44
N GLN A 496 -17.78 -12.53 -7.02
CA GLN A 496 -18.53 -11.27 -7.08
C GLN A 496 -17.99 -10.23 -6.08
N SER A 497 -17.63 -10.63 -4.86
CA SER A 497 -16.96 -9.77 -3.89
C SER A 497 -15.62 -9.24 -4.44
N ASN A 498 -14.80 -10.14 -4.98
CA ASN A 498 -13.51 -9.79 -5.62
C ASN A 498 -13.64 -8.95 -6.90
N SER A 499 -14.81 -8.91 -7.55
CA SER A 499 -15.07 -8.02 -8.69
C SER A 499 -15.51 -6.62 -8.23
N LEU A 500 -16.30 -6.54 -7.15
CA LEU A 500 -16.71 -5.27 -6.53
C LEU A 500 -15.55 -4.58 -5.78
N LEU A 501 -14.58 -5.33 -5.25
CA LEU A 501 -13.44 -4.79 -4.50
C LEU A 501 -12.29 -4.23 -5.38
N ARG A 502 -12.44 -4.15 -6.71
CA ARG A 502 -11.38 -3.73 -7.66
C ARG A 502 -11.55 -2.30 -8.22
N ILE A 503 -11.48 -1.29 -7.35
CA ILE A 503 -11.33 0.13 -7.75
C ILE A 503 -9.91 0.65 -7.45
N SER A 504 -8.93 0.01 -8.07
CA SER A 504 -7.58 0.55 -8.33
C SER A 504 -7.06 -0.06 -9.63
N PRO A 505 -6.36 0.70 -10.52
CA PRO A 505 -5.78 0.13 -11.72
C PRO A 505 -4.44 -0.60 -11.46
N SER A 506 -3.68 -0.21 -10.42
CA SER A 506 -2.32 -0.75 -10.18
C SER A 506 -2.35 -2.21 -9.72
N GLU A 507 -3.17 -2.49 -8.71
CA GLU A 507 -3.34 -3.83 -8.10
C GLU A 507 -3.84 -4.88 -9.10
N LYS A 508 -4.40 -4.46 -10.25
CA LYS A 508 -4.87 -5.38 -11.29
C LYS A 508 -3.73 -6.14 -11.96
N ASN A 509 -2.52 -5.56 -12.08
CA ASN A 509 -1.36 -6.26 -12.64
C ASN A 509 -0.80 -7.29 -11.65
N GLU A 510 -0.46 -6.87 -10.43
CA GLU A 510 0.13 -7.74 -9.40
C GLU A 510 -0.76 -8.98 -9.12
N SER A 511 -2.07 -8.78 -9.05
CA SER A 511 -3.03 -9.87 -8.85
C SER A 511 -3.25 -10.74 -10.10
N LEU A 512 -3.04 -10.23 -11.32
CA LEU A 512 -3.00 -11.05 -12.54
C LEU A 512 -1.72 -11.87 -12.63
N GLU A 513 -0.58 -11.31 -12.21
CA GLU A 513 0.70 -12.03 -12.12
C GLU A 513 0.64 -13.12 -11.05
N HIS A 514 0.05 -12.85 -9.88
CA HIS A 514 -0.19 -13.85 -8.85
C HIS A 514 -1.12 -14.97 -9.34
N LEU A 515 -2.23 -14.64 -10.01
CA LEU A 515 -3.14 -15.63 -10.60
C LEU A 515 -2.43 -16.47 -11.68
N ARG A 516 -1.59 -15.85 -12.51
CA ARG A 516 -0.80 -16.54 -13.55
C ARG A 516 0.27 -17.45 -12.94
N LYS A 517 0.90 -17.06 -11.83
CA LYS A 517 1.83 -17.91 -11.06
C LYS A 517 1.10 -19.12 -10.51
N LEU A 518 -0.03 -18.91 -9.82
CA LEU A 518 -0.82 -19.98 -9.19
C LEU A 518 -1.38 -20.97 -10.24
N TYR A 519 -1.80 -20.48 -11.41
CA TYR A 519 -2.19 -21.33 -12.54
C TYR A 519 -1.02 -22.17 -13.08
N LEU A 520 0.19 -21.59 -13.16
CA LEU A 520 1.38 -22.34 -13.59
C LEU A 520 1.77 -23.42 -12.57
N GLU A 521 1.77 -23.07 -11.29
CA GLU A 521 2.10 -23.94 -10.15
C GLU A 521 1.12 -25.13 -10.06
N THR A 522 -0.19 -24.87 -10.07
CA THR A 522 -1.22 -25.92 -10.14
C THR A 522 -1.18 -26.74 -11.43
N SER A 523 -0.78 -26.17 -12.57
CA SER A 523 -0.57 -26.95 -13.80
C SER A 523 0.62 -27.91 -13.68
N GLN A 524 1.68 -27.53 -12.97
CA GLN A 524 2.84 -28.37 -12.71
C GLN A 524 2.48 -29.51 -11.76
N GLU A 525 1.80 -29.23 -10.64
CA GLU A 525 1.26 -30.25 -9.73
C GLU A 525 0.33 -31.24 -10.46
N LEU A 526 -0.50 -30.76 -11.39
CA LEU A 526 -1.37 -31.59 -12.22
C LEU A 526 -0.59 -32.45 -13.24
N THR A 527 0.60 -32.04 -13.68
CA THR A 527 1.50 -32.93 -14.46
C THR A 527 2.21 -33.96 -13.59
N VAL A 528 2.67 -33.59 -12.39
CA VAL A 528 3.34 -34.51 -11.45
C VAL A 528 2.38 -35.59 -10.96
N THR A 529 1.16 -35.23 -10.57
CA THR A 529 0.11 -36.18 -10.16
C THR A 529 -0.32 -37.11 -11.30
N LYS A 530 -0.42 -36.61 -12.54
CA LYS A 530 -0.64 -37.48 -13.72
C LYS A 530 0.51 -38.46 -13.95
N ALA A 531 1.77 -38.03 -13.78
CA ALA A 531 2.91 -38.92 -13.90
C ALA A 531 2.94 -39.99 -12.78
N ALA A 532 2.55 -39.63 -11.55
CA ALA A 532 2.40 -40.58 -10.46
C ALA A 532 1.28 -41.61 -10.72
N LEU A 533 0.12 -41.16 -11.22
CA LEU A 533 -0.97 -42.06 -11.61
C LEU A 533 -0.57 -43.01 -12.74
N ALA A 534 0.17 -42.53 -13.75
CA ALA A 534 0.67 -43.38 -14.84
C ALA A 534 1.64 -44.46 -14.33
N ARG A 535 2.48 -44.13 -13.32
CA ARG A 535 3.35 -45.11 -12.66
C ARG A 535 2.57 -46.16 -11.89
N ILE A 536 1.60 -45.76 -11.06
CA ILE A 536 0.73 -46.68 -10.33
C ILE A 536 -0.05 -47.59 -11.28
N GLN A 537 -0.49 -47.07 -12.44
CA GLN A 537 -1.12 -47.88 -13.49
C GLN A 537 -0.15 -48.90 -14.11
N SER A 538 1.11 -48.54 -14.39
CA SER A 538 2.11 -49.52 -14.85
C SER A 538 2.48 -50.55 -13.77
N GLU A 539 2.54 -50.12 -12.50
CA GLU A 539 2.84 -50.99 -11.36
C GLU A 539 1.68 -51.98 -11.11
N SER A 540 0.41 -51.55 -11.28
CA SER A 540 -0.76 -52.44 -11.26
C SER A 540 -0.71 -53.48 -12.38
N LEU A 541 -0.42 -53.07 -13.62
CA LEU A 541 -0.36 -53.99 -14.77
C LEU A 541 0.73 -55.06 -14.60
N VAL A 542 1.88 -54.71 -14.02
CA VAL A 542 2.93 -55.69 -13.69
C VAL A 542 2.47 -56.66 -12.60
N VAL A 543 1.75 -56.19 -11.57
CA VAL A 543 1.17 -57.08 -10.53
C VAL A 543 0.08 -57.98 -11.12
N ASP A 544 -0.74 -57.48 -12.05
CA ASP A 544 -1.76 -58.28 -12.74
C ASP A 544 -1.11 -59.37 -13.62
N ASP A 545 -0.03 -59.06 -14.36
CA ASP A 545 0.75 -60.04 -15.12
C ASP A 545 1.45 -61.07 -14.20
N GLU A 546 2.07 -60.64 -13.09
CA GLU A 546 2.68 -61.53 -12.09
C GLU A 546 1.63 -62.46 -11.45
N LEU A 547 0.42 -61.98 -11.19
CA LEU A 547 -0.69 -62.80 -10.69
C LEU A 547 -1.22 -63.80 -11.74
N LEU A 548 -1.16 -63.46 -13.03
CA LEU A 548 -1.50 -64.38 -14.11
C LEU A 548 -0.45 -65.49 -14.25
N GLU A 549 0.85 -65.17 -14.26
CA GLU A 549 1.93 -66.17 -14.31
C GLU A 549 1.86 -67.13 -13.11
N ASN A 550 1.64 -66.63 -11.90
CA ASN A 550 1.46 -67.46 -10.70
C ASN A 550 0.21 -68.36 -10.79
N ASN A 551 -0.89 -67.90 -11.39
CA ASN A 551 -2.08 -68.74 -11.61
C ASN A 551 -1.85 -69.82 -12.68
N GLU A 552 -1.11 -69.53 -13.76
CA GLU A 552 -0.74 -70.55 -14.76
C GLU A 552 0.20 -71.60 -14.17
N LEU A 553 1.17 -71.21 -13.34
CA LEU A 553 2.05 -72.12 -12.61
C LEU A 553 1.27 -73.00 -11.61
N ALA A 554 0.29 -72.44 -10.89
CA ALA A 554 -0.59 -73.19 -10.01
C ALA A 554 -1.48 -74.20 -10.79
N ALA A 555 -2.03 -73.79 -11.94
CA ALA A 555 -2.81 -74.65 -12.82
C ALA A 555 -1.97 -75.79 -13.41
N ALA A 556 -0.71 -75.52 -13.78
CA ALA A 556 0.24 -76.52 -14.25
C ALA A 556 0.55 -77.56 -13.17
N ALA A 557 0.78 -77.13 -11.92
CA ALA A 557 1.00 -78.03 -10.79
C ALA A 557 -0.18 -78.99 -10.56
N VAL A 558 -1.42 -78.47 -10.55
CA VAL A 558 -2.66 -79.25 -10.37
C VAL A 558 -2.90 -80.27 -11.49
N SER A 559 -2.35 -80.05 -12.69
CA SER A 559 -2.45 -80.99 -13.82
C SER A 559 -1.63 -82.29 -13.61
N SER A 560 -0.58 -82.25 -12.79
CA SER A 560 0.37 -83.36 -12.60
C SER A 560 -0.08 -84.38 -11.53
N LYS A 561 -0.76 -85.44 -11.95
CA LYS A 561 -1.32 -86.46 -11.04
C LYS A 561 -0.27 -87.44 -10.47
N SER A 562 0.01 -87.36 -9.17
CA SER A 562 0.55 -88.49 -8.37
C SER A 562 0.20 -88.36 -6.87
N PRO A 563 -0.54 -89.29 -6.24
CA PRO A 563 -1.15 -89.07 -4.92
C PRO A 563 -0.39 -89.71 -3.73
N LEU A 564 0.89 -89.38 -3.50
CA LEU A 564 1.69 -89.95 -2.39
C LEU A 564 2.69 -88.96 -1.70
N ALA A 565 2.31 -87.69 -1.47
CA ALA A 565 3.21 -86.70 -0.82
C ALA A 565 2.55 -85.81 0.27
N PHE A 566 1.32 -86.10 0.69
CA PHE A 566 0.47 -85.16 1.43
C PHE A 566 0.75 -85.03 2.96
N LYS A 567 1.98 -85.27 3.43
CA LYS A 567 2.29 -85.24 4.88
C LYS A 567 3.58 -84.53 5.29
N ASP A 568 4.56 -84.39 4.41
CA ASP A 568 5.84 -83.75 4.75
C ASP A 568 5.86 -82.24 4.40
N LEU A 569 4.95 -81.77 3.53
CA LEU A 569 4.87 -80.36 3.11
C LEU A 569 4.29 -79.41 4.18
N SER A 570 3.50 -79.92 5.14
CA SER A 570 2.88 -79.07 6.18
C SER A 570 3.93 -78.46 7.11
N LEU A 571 5.04 -79.15 7.38
CA LEU A 571 6.09 -78.65 8.28
C LEU A 571 7.10 -77.72 7.58
N THR A 572 7.06 -77.64 6.24
CA THR A 572 7.86 -76.69 5.46
C THR A 572 7.13 -75.39 5.17
N ASN A 573 5.79 -75.41 5.07
CA ASN A 573 4.98 -74.20 4.87
C ASN A 573 5.10 -73.26 6.08
N ASP A 574 4.86 -73.78 7.29
CA ASP A 574 4.90 -73.03 8.55
C ASP A 574 6.27 -72.38 8.83
N LEU A 575 7.37 -72.91 8.26
CA LEU A 575 8.71 -72.30 8.34
C LEU A 575 9.02 -71.34 7.18
N ALA A 576 8.39 -71.52 6.01
CA ALA A 576 8.54 -70.62 4.87
C ALA A 576 7.78 -69.30 5.10
N GLU A 577 6.54 -69.39 5.56
CA GLU A 577 5.64 -68.24 5.77
C GLU A 577 6.25 -67.23 6.78
N VAL A 578 6.77 -67.72 7.91
CA VAL A 578 7.50 -66.91 8.91
C VAL A 578 8.79 -66.29 8.34
N SER A 579 9.44 -66.94 7.38
CA SER A 579 10.66 -66.44 6.72
C SER A 579 10.35 -65.36 5.67
N GLU A 580 9.22 -65.48 4.98
CA GLU A 580 8.75 -64.48 4.03
C GLU A 580 8.16 -63.24 4.73
N GLU A 581 7.41 -63.39 5.83
CA GLU A 581 6.98 -62.25 6.66
C GLU A 581 8.18 -61.43 7.14
N HIS A 582 9.23 -62.08 7.69
CA HIS A 582 10.44 -61.40 8.11
C HIS A 582 11.20 -60.69 6.97
N ARG A 583 11.05 -61.14 5.71
CA ARG A 583 11.56 -60.43 4.53
C ARG A 583 10.65 -59.27 4.10
N LEU A 584 9.34 -59.44 4.14
CA LEU A 584 8.34 -58.44 3.77
C LEU A 584 8.35 -57.22 4.71
N TYR A 585 8.68 -57.37 5.99
CA TYR A 585 8.88 -56.21 6.88
C TYR A 585 10.20 -55.45 6.62
N HIS A 586 11.24 -56.11 6.12
CA HIS A 586 12.53 -55.47 5.85
C HIS A 586 12.62 -54.80 4.47
N ARG A 587 12.03 -55.41 3.42
CA ARG A 587 12.15 -54.93 2.04
C ARG A 587 11.66 -53.48 1.83
N PRO A 588 10.52 -53.02 2.39
CA PRO A 588 10.11 -51.62 2.34
C PRO A 588 11.03 -50.69 3.14
N SER A 589 11.63 -51.18 4.23
CA SER A 589 12.58 -50.40 5.02
C SER A 589 13.86 -50.13 4.23
N GLU A 590 14.31 -51.10 3.43
CA GLU A 590 15.51 -50.99 2.60
C GLU A 590 15.25 -50.15 1.35
N THR A 591 14.13 -50.34 0.64
CA THR A 591 13.79 -49.48 -0.51
C THR A 591 13.52 -48.04 -0.11
N LEU A 592 12.89 -47.77 1.05
CA LEU A 592 12.74 -46.41 1.58
C LEU A 592 14.08 -45.78 1.99
N LYS A 593 15.02 -46.55 2.55
CA LYS A 593 16.39 -46.07 2.83
C LYS A 593 17.16 -45.78 1.55
N GLU A 594 17.00 -46.60 0.51
CA GLU A 594 17.70 -46.40 -0.76
C GLU A 594 17.10 -45.26 -1.60
N LEU A 595 15.77 -45.11 -1.61
CA LEU A 595 15.08 -43.95 -2.19
C LEU A 595 15.46 -42.65 -1.45
N THR A 596 15.40 -42.61 -0.12
CA THR A 596 15.83 -41.41 0.62
C THR A 596 17.33 -41.12 0.47
N ALA A 597 18.18 -42.15 0.33
CA ALA A 597 19.59 -41.96 -0.01
C ALA A 597 19.81 -41.47 -1.45
N GLN A 598 18.95 -41.85 -2.41
CA GLN A 598 18.96 -41.26 -3.77
C GLN A 598 18.46 -39.82 -3.75
N ASP A 599 17.36 -39.52 -3.07
CA ASP A 599 16.82 -38.16 -2.94
C ASP A 599 17.83 -37.23 -2.25
N ILE A 600 18.49 -37.67 -1.18
CA ILE A 600 19.56 -36.89 -0.53
C ILE A 600 20.74 -36.68 -1.50
N LYS A 601 21.12 -37.67 -2.31
CA LYS A 601 22.17 -37.52 -3.34
C LYS A 601 21.76 -36.60 -4.49
N GLN A 602 20.50 -36.63 -4.93
CA GLN A 602 19.99 -35.71 -5.97
C GLN A 602 19.85 -34.28 -5.43
N LYS A 603 19.32 -34.12 -4.21
CA LYS A 603 19.18 -32.83 -3.53
C LYS A 603 20.54 -32.18 -3.28
N ASN A 604 21.55 -32.94 -2.84
CA ASN A 604 22.92 -32.44 -2.68
C ASN A 604 23.58 -32.07 -4.02
N LYS A 605 23.26 -32.77 -5.13
CA LYS A 605 23.71 -32.35 -6.48
C LYS A 605 23.04 -31.04 -6.92
N LEU A 606 21.72 -30.91 -6.75
CA LEU A 606 20.97 -29.70 -7.07
C LEU A 606 21.41 -28.49 -6.22
N SER A 607 21.88 -28.70 -4.99
CA SER A 607 22.54 -27.67 -4.19
C SER A 607 23.89 -27.23 -4.77
N GLN A 608 24.69 -28.15 -5.32
CA GLN A 608 26.03 -27.82 -5.85
C GLN A 608 26.03 -27.05 -7.18
N GLU A 609 24.95 -27.09 -7.97
CA GLU A 609 24.87 -26.36 -9.25
C GLU A 609 24.29 -24.93 -9.14
N ASN A 610 23.95 -24.44 -7.94
CA ASN A 610 23.25 -23.16 -7.72
C ASN A 610 24.06 -22.07 -6.98
N SER A 611 25.38 -22.02 -7.17
CA SER A 611 26.22 -20.93 -6.65
C SER A 611 26.07 -19.67 -7.52
N PRO A 612 25.21 -18.71 -7.10
CA PRO A 612 25.77 -17.50 -6.47
C PRO A 612 24.91 -16.94 -5.32
N ASN A 613 23.95 -17.70 -4.78
CA ASN A 613 22.99 -17.19 -3.79
C ASN A 613 23.33 -17.49 -2.31
N GLU A 614 24.23 -18.43 -2.03
CA GLU A 614 24.47 -18.90 -0.64
C GLU A 614 25.13 -17.84 0.26
N GLU A 615 26.07 -17.03 -0.24
CA GLU A 615 26.68 -15.95 0.55
C GLU A 615 25.64 -14.92 1.04
N LYS A 616 24.69 -14.55 0.17
CA LYS A 616 23.60 -13.61 0.50
C LYS A 616 22.59 -14.23 1.47
N ALA A 617 22.39 -15.55 1.41
CA ALA A 617 21.58 -16.26 2.40
C ALA A 617 22.30 -16.30 3.76
N SER A 618 23.59 -16.65 3.79
CA SER A 618 24.42 -16.74 4.99
C SER A 618 24.49 -15.40 5.75
N LEU A 619 24.87 -14.31 5.06
CA LEU A 619 24.89 -12.96 5.62
C LEU A 619 23.53 -12.52 6.18
N LYS A 620 22.42 -12.94 5.53
CA LYS A 620 21.07 -12.66 6.03
C LYS A 620 20.77 -13.45 7.31
N TYR A 621 21.12 -14.73 7.37
CA TYR A 621 20.98 -15.55 8.59
C TYR A 621 21.81 -15.01 9.76
N GLU A 622 23.07 -14.65 9.51
CA GLU A 622 23.96 -14.07 10.53
C GLU A 622 23.43 -12.72 11.05
N SER A 623 22.92 -11.86 10.15
CA SER A 623 22.27 -10.60 10.55
C SER A 623 20.98 -10.80 11.37
N LEU A 624 20.30 -11.94 11.21
CA LEU A 624 19.13 -12.31 11.99
C LEU A 624 19.51 -12.90 13.35
N GLN A 625 20.59 -13.70 13.42
CA GLN A 625 21.13 -14.20 14.69
C GLN A 625 21.57 -13.05 15.60
N VAL A 626 22.34 -12.07 15.09
CA VAL A 626 22.79 -10.91 15.88
C VAL A 626 21.61 -10.07 16.41
N LYS A 627 20.51 -9.98 15.64
CA LYS A 627 19.25 -9.34 16.07
C LYS A 627 18.50 -10.16 17.11
N LEU A 628 18.45 -11.49 16.96
CA LEU A 628 17.81 -12.38 17.92
C LEU A 628 18.56 -12.37 19.26
N GLU A 629 19.89 -12.39 19.24
CA GLU A 629 20.70 -12.26 20.45
C GLU A 629 20.54 -10.90 21.14
N SER A 630 20.47 -9.78 20.39
CA SER A 630 20.29 -8.46 21.01
C SER A 630 18.90 -8.31 21.64
N MET A 631 17.87 -8.91 21.01
CA MET A 631 16.53 -9.02 21.58
C MET A 631 16.53 -9.88 22.85
N LEU A 632 17.16 -11.07 22.84
CA LEU A 632 17.32 -11.91 24.03
C LEU A 632 18.06 -11.19 25.17
N ARG A 633 19.16 -10.50 24.86
CA ARG A 633 19.93 -9.72 25.85
C ARG A 633 19.11 -8.57 26.46
N ASN A 634 18.17 -7.98 25.71
CA ASN A 634 17.26 -6.97 26.25
C ASN A 634 16.14 -7.58 27.09
N LEU A 635 15.49 -8.66 26.63
CA LEU A 635 14.48 -9.39 27.41
C LEU A 635 15.05 -9.94 28.73
N MET A 636 16.30 -10.37 28.76
CA MET A 636 16.98 -10.77 30.01
C MET A 636 17.18 -9.59 30.98
N ARG A 637 17.49 -8.39 30.48
CA ARG A 637 17.58 -7.16 31.30
C ARG A 637 16.21 -6.72 31.82
N GLU A 638 15.19 -6.76 30.97
CA GLU A 638 13.82 -6.42 31.34
C GLU A 638 13.29 -7.38 32.41
N ASN A 639 13.47 -8.70 32.23
CA ASN A 639 13.11 -9.68 33.25
C ASN A 639 13.89 -9.48 34.56
N ALA A 640 15.18 -9.13 34.52
CA ALA A 640 15.95 -8.81 35.73
C ALA A 640 15.44 -7.53 36.44
N LEU A 641 15.09 -6.49 35.69
CA LEU A 641 14.49 -5.26 36.23
C LEU A 641 13.09 -5.52 36.82
N ILE A 642 12.25 -6.31 36.13
CA ILE A 642 10.93 -6.71 36.61
C ILE A 642 11.04 -7.55 37.88
N ALA A 643 11.95 -8.53 37.94
CA ALA A 643 12.21 -9.33 39.13
C ALA A 643 12.69 -8.47 40.32
N THR A 644 13.55 -7.48 40.05
CA THR A 644 14.05 -6.55 41.07
C THR A 644 12.93 -5.63 41.58
N ALA A 645 12.11 -5.09 40.68
CA ALA A 645 10.96 -4.25 41.04
C ALA A 645 9.86 -5.05 41.78
N TRP A 646 9.64 -6.31 41.41
CA TRP A 646 8.72 -7.22 42.09
C TRP A 646 9.23 -7.60 43.48
N PHE A 647 10.54 -7.76 43.66
CA PHE A 647 11.17 -7.99 44.96
C PHE A 647 11.05 -6.75 45.87
N ASP A 648 11.30 -5.53 45.38
CA ASP A 648 11.08 -4.29 46.13
C ASP A 648 9.59 -4.10 46.47
N LEU A 649 8.67 -4.33 45.52
CA LEU A 649 7.23 -4.30 45.76
C LEU A 649 6.81 -5.30 46.86
N THR A 650 7.32 -6.53 46.81
CA THR A 650 7.01 -7.58 47.80
C THR A 650 7.58 -7.23 49.17
N ASN A 651 8.81 -6.73 49.24
CA ASN A 651 9.41 -6.25 50.48
C ASN A 651 8.62 -5.05 51.07
N ARG A 652 8.14 -4.13 50.23
CA ARG A 652 7.27 -3.01 50.66
C ARG A 652 5.92 -3.49 51.18
N LEU A 653 5.32 -4.51 50.56
CA LEU A 653 4.07 -5.12 51.02
C LEU A 653 4.23 -5.93 52.32
N GLN A 654 5.40 -6.55 52.55
CA GLN A 654 5.70 -7.26 53.79
C GLN A 654 6.10 -6.31 54.93
N SER A 655 6.83 -5.23 54.64
CA SER A 655 7.27 -4.24 55.65
C SER A 655 6.18 -3.23 56.03
N ASN A 656 5.28 -2.86 55.11
CA ASN A 656 4.13 -2.02 55.43
C ASN A 656 2.94 -2.90 55.78
N HIS A 657 2.72 -3.12 57.09
CA HIS A 657 1.51 -3.78 57.59
C HIS A 657 0.31 -2.83 57.48
N VAL A 658 -0.14 -2.56 56.25
CA VAL A 658 -1.23 -1.62 55.94
C VAL A 658 -2.55 -2.21 56.41
N VAL A 659 -2.97 -1.82 57.61
CA VAL A 659 -4.35 -1.96 58.05
C VAL A 659 -5.23 -1.14 57.10
N ILE A 660 -5.98 -1.81 56.23
CA ILE A 660 -6.90 -1.17 55.28
C ILE A 660 -8.12 -0.65 56.06
N GLN A 661 -7.94 0.46 56.75
CA GLN A 661 -9.00 1.21 57.41
C GLN A 661 -9.88 1.83 56.32
N ARG A 662 -10.96 1.11 55.96
CA ARG A 662 -11.92 1.52 54.92
C ARG A 662 -12.44 2.93 55.25
N ARG A 663 -12.20 3.89 54.35
CA ARG A 663 -12.77 5.24 54.49
C ARG A 663 -14.28 5.15 54.33
N HIS A 664 -15.00 5.92 55.14
CA HIS A 664 -16.45 5.96 55.09
C HIS A 664 -16.91 6.88 53.96
N ASP A 665 -17.14 6.33 52.77
CA ASP A 665 -17.66 7.11 51.65
C ASP A 665 -19.10 7.59 51.92
N MET A 666 -19.37 8.87 51.69
CA MET A 666 -20.73 9.41 51.81
C MET A 666 -21.67 8.82 50.75
N PRO A 667 -22.90 8.41 51.11
CA PRO A 667 -23.85 7.80 50.20
C PRO A 667 -24.35 8.78 49.13
N ARG A 668 -23.73 8.76 47.95
CA ARG A 668 -24.13 9.59 46.78
C ARG A 668 -25.37 9.09 46.02
N SER A 669 -26.08 8.09 46.54
CA SER A 669 -27.34 7.61 45.95
C SER A 669 -28.39 7.29 47.01
N TRP A 670 -29.66 7.48 46.64
CA TRP A 670 -30.82 7.22 47.51
C TRP A 670 -30.86 5.77 48.02
N LEU A 671 -30.52 4.79 47.16
CA LEU A 671 -30.38 3.37 47.51
C LEU A 671 -29.23 3.11 48.49
N SER A 672 -28.16 3.91 48.47
CA SER A 672 -27.08 3.80 49.45
C SER A 672 -27.50 4.39 50.79
N ASN A 673 -28.29 5.47 50.78
CA ASN A 673 -28.83 6.11 51.98
C ASN A 673 -29.83 5.19 52.71
N GLN A 674 -30.74 4.52 51.99
CA GLN A 674 -31.65 3.54 52.59
C GLN A 674 -30.90 2.37 53.25
N ARG A 675 -29.86 1.83 52.61
CA ARG A 675 -29.04 0.76 53.21
C ARG A 675 -28.40 1.23 54.53
N HIS A 676 -27.90 2.46 54.56
CA HIS A 676 -27.27 3.03 55.76
C HIS A 676 -28.24 3.12 56.95
N ILE A 677 -29.49 3.54 56.69
CA ILE A 677 -30.55 3.65 57.70
C ILE A 677 -30.96 2.28 58.26
N VAL A 678 -30.86 1.21 57.45
CA VAL A 678 -31.16 -0.18 57.88
C VAL A 678 -29.97 -0.85 58.60
N THR A 679 -28.77 -0.24 58.56
CA THR A 679 -27.56 -0.74 59.23
C THR A 679 -27.00 0.26 60.25
N SER A 680 -27.88 1.03 60.91
CA SER A 680 -27.56 1.97 62.00
C SER A 680 -28.20 1.51 63.31
#